data_AF-A0A7S4RE30-F1
#
_entry.id   AF-A0A7S4RE30-F1
#
_cell.length_a   1.000
_cell.length_b   1.000
_cell.length_c   1.000
_cell.angle_alpha   90.00
_cell.angle_beta   90.00
_cell.angle_gamma   90.00
#
_symmetry.space_group_name_H-M   'P 1'
#
loop_
_entity.id
_entity.type
_entity.pdbx_description
1 polymer ?
#
loop_
_entity_poly.entity_id
_entity_poly.type
_entity_poly.pdbx_seq_one_letter_code
_entity_poly.pdbx_strand_id
1 'polypeptide(L)'
;MFVVVVFSLVPRTRFSLYLSQCHACSNIHAPSFYLLQMPVVSKAACTDLVAEETWQIEKDANGVFLVSSVGVDIAYGDCTDLATKAKELNPDIAYENYLIGDGQCHSAVDSFLAGEGIVRSHLEIVLVEGHPTKEQITVTFNHEVEDGAVGAFTIEGLTINSAALHPDNKAVLILQTSLQTYGTEYTLVTKNAISKRSANMVVLPVGTTAPFYAIEYGLSNAKGAENYNLALELDIPTSPTWGNTGVPAYTYGTEPISYFSRVAYFLELESEQYGWQWVWVSMDAFTQNVMNLGFPTRGAGSVVYDQYVDNVNILSNQPQITPCDDSELSGQKARLEFWPYSYGTSNSESVPFASNSLYDWGDDMNTGTYGSMQIHVPSYGEVLFGVNRWARNDPKIDIGIGNQPTGHPDWTFAENSDIYTLKKLSVLVSKEDNIDPAVFAPNNEAVGTADTEGYKLVYDLPVATQAAYGTSLVPYHVDYHKSVGTFERIAYYIELDDNWLWVSMNAFTDDASKIGVPTFASGAIFQQAVEDVNVFSSLAGMEASGITGNIEFWPNDYSTQNIKGIPNASDTAYDFGDIMRTTGDHGSMQIHNTAKRMTIFAYNNWNSNRVGAIGIGPNVVGEPDWTFADNAGKYTTKRIQVFVK
;
A
#
# COMPACT_ATOMS: atom_id res chain seq x y z
N MET A 1 13.67 6.51 -44.12
CA MET A 1 14.60 6.20 -45.23
C MET A 1 15.06 4.76 -45.03
N PHE A 2 14.49 3.82 -45.77
CA PHE A 2 14.78 2.39 -45.62
C PHE A 2 15.97 2.03 -46.53
N VAL A 3 17.00 1.38 -45.98
CA VAL A 3 18.11 0.82 -46.76
C VAL A 3 17.81 -0.66 -46.97
N VAL A 4 17.43 -1.03 -48.19
CA VAL A 4 17.22 -2.44 -48.58
C VAL A 4 18.50 -2.96 -49.22
N VAL A 5 19.12 -3.99 -48.63
CA VAL A 5 20.24 -4.70 -49.23
C VAL A 5 19.69 -5.82 -50.10
N VAL A 6 19.76 -5.67 -51.42
CA VAL A 6 19.30 -6.68 -52.39
C VAL A 6 20.41 -7.70 -52.63
N PHE A 7 20.23 -8.95 -52.19
CA PHE A 7 21.02 -10.08 -52.69
C PHE A 7 20.25 -10.81 -53.81
N SER A 8 20.99 -11.29 -54.81
CA SER A 8 20.47 -12.06 -55.94
C SER A 8 19.56 -13.22 -55.47
N LEU A 9 18.27 -13.14 -55.83
CA LEU A 9 17.22 -14.06 -55.38
C LEU A 9 17.31 -15.41 -56.11
N VAL A 10 17.59 -16.48 -55.37
CA VAL A 10 17.43 -17.89 -55.79
C VAL A 10 16.05 -18.38 -55.32
N PRO A 11 15.33 -19.24 -56.07
CA PRO A 11 13.99 -19.68 -55.69
C PRO A 11 13.99 -20.43 -54.35
N ARG A 12 13.08 -20.06 -53.45
CA ARG A 12 12.88 -20.59 -52.08
C ARG A 12 13.98 -20.24 -51.06
N THR A 13 14.17 -18.95 -50.78
CA THR A 13 14.95 -18.54 -49.62
C THR A 13 14.10 -17.64 -48.72
N ARG A 14 13.86 -18.08 -47.48
CA ARG A 14 13.18 -17.30 -46.43
C ARG A 14 14.15 -16.25 -45.89
N PHE A 15 13.71 -14.99 -45.81
CA PHE A 15 14.42 -13.93 -45.10
C PHE A 15 13.47 -13.29 -44.10
N SER A 16 13.94 -13.12 -42.87
CA SER A 16 13.25 -12.40 -41.81
C SER A 16 13.93 -11.05 -41.61
N LEU A 17 13.17 -9.96 -41.75
CA LEU A 17 13.64 -8.61 -41.45
C LEU A 17 13.29 -8.28 -39.99
N TYR A 18 14.27 -7.89 -39.18
CA TYR A 18 14.07 -7.45 -37.79
C TYR A 18 14.29 -5.94 -37.72
N LEU A 19 13.27 -5.18 -37.34
CA LEU A 19 13.38 -3.77 -36.95
C LEU A 19 13.34 -3.72 -35.41
N SER A 20 14.41 -3.23 -34.79
CA SER A 20 14.50 -3.04 -33.34
C SER A 20 14.75 -1.57 -33.01
N GLN A 21 14.00 -0.99 -32.07
CA GLN A 21 14.44 0.19 -31.33
C GLN A 21 15.18 -0.28 -30.08
N CYS A 22 16.48 -0.01 -29.99
CA CYS A 22 17.21 -0.06 -28.72
C CYS A 22 17.10 1.31 -28.05
N HIS A 23 16.41 1.41 -26.91
CA HIS A 23 16.62 2.52 -26.00
C HIS A 23 17.92 2.29 -25.23
N ALA A 24 19.02 2.77 -25.80
CA ALA A 24 20.27 2.99 -25.07
C ALA A 24 20.71 4.43 -25.30
N CYS A 25 20.80 5.20 -24.21
CA CYS A 25 21.28 6.58 -24.18
C CYS A 25 22.59 6.73 -24.96
N SER A 26 22.60 7.49 -26.07
CA SER A 26 23.69 8.41 -26.43
C SER A 26 23.33 9.28 -27.65
N ASN A 27 23.92 10.49 -27.65
CA ASN A 27 23.67 11.66 -28.48
C ASN A 27 23.62 11.47 -30.01
N ILE A 28 22.78 12.30 -30.64
CA ILE A 28 22.60 12.46 -32.09
C ILE A 28 23.85 13.09 -32.75
N HIS A 29 24.34 12.48 -33.84
CA HIS A 29 25.10 13.18 -34.88
C HIS A 29 24.56 12.85 -36.28
N ALA A 30 24.46 13.88 -37.12
CA ALA A 30 24.00 13.85 -38.52
C ALA A 30 24.94 13.06 -39.47
N PRO A 31 24.50 12.69 -40.70
CA PRO A 31 25.04 11.55 -41.44
C PRO A 31 26.28 11.90 -42.26
N SER A 32 27.20 10.94 -42.38
CA SER A 32 28.13 10.88 -43.51
C SER A 32 28.07 9.47 -44.13
N PHE A 33 27.92 9.45 -45.45
CA PHE A 33 27.85 8.26 -46.31
C PHE A 33 29.05 7.34 -46.09
N TYR A 34 28.85 6.09 -45.66
CA TYR A 34 29.66 4.93 -46.05
C TYR A 34 28.92 3.62 -45.73
N LEU A 35 29.07 2.64 -46.62
CA LEU A 35 28.66 1.23 -46.45
C LEU A 35 29.16 0.71 -45.09
N LEU A 36 28.26 0.36 -44.16
CA LEU A 36 28.62 -0.31 -42.91
C LEU A 36 28.00 -1.72 -42.90
N GLN A 37 28.83 -2.75 -42.85
CA GLN A 37 28.44 -4.05 -42.30
C GLN A 37 27.97 -3.83 -40.87
N MET A 38 26.78 -4.31 -40.52
CA MET A 38 26.32 -4.29 -39.13
C MET A 38 27.16 -5.22 -38.26
N PRO A 39 27.42 -4.85 -36.98
CA PRO A 39 28.11 -5.72 -36.04
C PRO A 39 27.23 -6.91 -35.69
N VAL A 40 27.82 -8.10 -35.68
CA VAL A 40 27.20 -9.30 -35.11
C VAL A 40 27.12 -9.10 -33.60
N VAL A 41 25.92 -8.80 -33.09
CA VAL A 41 25.65 -8.80 -31.65
C VAL A 41 25.50 -10.25 -31.22
N SER A 42 26.36 -10.74 -30.33
CA SER A 42 26.27 -12.10 -29.82
C SER A 42 24.99 -12.26 -28.99
N LYS A 43 24.29 -13.39 -29.18
CA LYS A 43 23.04 -13.84 -28.53
C LYS A 43 22.99 -13.70 -26.98
N ALA A 44 24.11 -13.44 -26.31
CA ALA A 44 24.21 -13.36 -24.86
C ALA A 44 23.81 -11.99 -24.25
N ALA A 45 23.62 -10.93 -25.05
CA ALA A 45 23.35 -9.58 -24.53
C ALA A 45 21.90 -9.08 -24.73
N CYS A 46 21.01 -9.90 -25.32
CA CYS A 46 19.60 -9.59 -25.48
C CYS A 46 18.77 -10.85 -25.20
N THR A 47 18.50 -11.12 -23.93
CA THR A 47 17.39 -11.98 -23.53
C THR A 47 16.14 -11.11 -23.50
N ASP A 48 15.15 -11.50 -24.30
CA ASP A 48 13.82 -10.88 -24.46
C ASP A 48 13.73 -9.69 -25.42
N LEU A 49 14.02 -9.97 -26.70
CA LEU A 49 13.45 -9.21 -27.82
C LEU A 49 12.25 -9.99 -28.37
N VAL A 50 11.04 -9.55 -28.05
CA VAL A 50 9.83 -9.94 -28.80
C VAL A 50 9.76 -8.99 -30.00
N ALA A 51 9.85 -9.52 -31.22
CA ALA A 51 9.60 -8.71 -32.40
C ALA A 51 8.10 -8.37 -32.44
N GLU A 52 7.74 -7.08 -32.38
CA GLU A 52 6.34 -6.63 -32.48
C GLU A 52 5.71 -6.99 -33.84
N GLU A 53 6.51 -6.99 -34.91
CA GLU A 53 6.10 -7.47 -36.23
C GLU A 53 7.23 -8.20 -36.94
N THR A 54 6.93 -9.37 -37.53
CA THR A 54 7.86 -10.06 -38.44
C THR A 54 7.31 -10.02 -39.86
N TRP A 55 8.11 -9.54 -40.79
CA TRP A 55 7.76 -9.49 -42.21
C TRP A 55 8.53 -10.59 -42.96
N GLN A 56 7.80 -11.37 -43.75
CA GLN A 56 8.33 -12.42 -44.61
C GLN A 56 8.20 -11.98 -46.07
N ILE A 57 9.31 -12.06 -46.81
CA ILE A 57 9.28 -11.90 -48.27
C ILE A 57 9.05 -13.26 -48.90
N GLU A 58 7.92 -13.43 -49.58
CA GLU A 58 7.63 -14.63 -50.37
C GLU A 58 7.65 -14.30 -51.86
N LYS A 59 8.16 -15.21 -52.68
CA LYS A 59 8.12 -15.12 -54.13
C LYS A 59 7.64 -16.44 -54.71
N ASP A 60 6.57 -16.39 -55.49
CA ASP A 60 6.05 -17.54 -56.23
C ASP A 60 6.04 -17.26 -57.75
N ALA A 61 5.35 -18.09 -58.52
CA ALA A 61 5.22 -17.91 -59.97
C ALA A 61 4.42 -16.65 -60.36
N ASN A 62 3.75 -16.01 -59.40
CA ASN A 62 2.72 -15.00 -59.61
C ASN A 62 3.07 -13.64 -58.98
N GLY A 63 4.16 -13.49 -58.22
CA GLY A 63 4.55 -12.17 -57.67
C GLY A 63 5.56 -12.17 -56.52
N VAL A 64 5.76 -11.00 -55.91
CA VAL A 64 6.53 -10.79 -54.67
C VAL A 64 5.57 -10.28 -53.58
N PHE A 65 5.62 -10.91 -52.41
CA PHE A 65 4.73 -10.62 -51.28
C PHE A 65 5.57 -10.21 -50.07
N LEU A 66 5.07 -9.21 -49.33
CA LEU A 66 5.47 -8.95 -47.96
C LEU A 66 4.32 -9.36 -47.04
N VAL A 67 4.53 -10.42 -46.26
CA VAL A 67 3.55 -10.96 -45.32
C VAL A 67 3.98 -10.61 -43.90
N SER A 68 3.19 -9.83 -43.18
CA SER A 68 3.45 -9.55 -41.76
C SER A 68 2.84 -10.64 -40.86
N SER A 69 3.43 -10.86 -39.68
CA SER A 69 2.86 -11.75 -38.65
C SER A 69 1.54 -11.29 -38.06
N VAL A 70 1.13 -10.05 -38.35
CA VAL A 70 -0.14 -9.43 -37.92
C VAL A 70 -1.16 -9.31 -39.07
N GLY A 71 -0.91 -9.97 -40.21
CA GLY A 71 -1.92 -10.13 -41.27
C GLY A 71 -2.02 -8.98 -42.28
N VAL A 72 -1.06 -8.05 -42.28
CA VAL A 72 -0.94 -7.04 -43.34
C VAL A 72 -0.19 -7.65 -44.52
N ASP A 73 -0.90 -7.84 -45.63
CA ASP A 73 -0.32 -8.30 -46.89
C ASP A 73 -0.03 -7.09 -47.79
N ILE A 74 1.22 -6.92 -48.21
CA ILE A 74 1.56 -6.03 -49.33
C ILE A 74 1.91 -6.89 -50.55
N ALA A 75 1.13 -6.77 -51.61
CA ALA A 75 1.30 -7.51 -52.84
C ALA A 75 1.92 -6.62 -53.92
N TYR A 76 3.00 -7.11 -54.53
CA TYR A 76 3.64 -6.52 -55.71
C TYR A 76 3.51 -7.50 -56.87
N GLY A 77 2.82 -7.09 -57.94
CA GLY A 77 2.44 -7.98 -59.05
C GLY A 77 2.57 -7.29 -60.40
N ASP A 78 2.41 -8.08 -61.48
CA ASP A 78 2.22 -7.52 -62.82
C ASP A 78 0.76 -7.05 -63.03
N CYS A 79 0.56 -6.14 -63.97
CA CYS A 79 -0.73 -5.47 -64.15
C CYS A 79 -1.89 -6.33 -64.62
N THR A 80 -1.65 -7.55 -65.08
CA THR A 80 -2.73 -8.46 -65.49
C THR A 80 -3.38 -9.16 -64.29
N ASP A 81 -2.74 -9.16 -63.13
CA ASP A 81 -3.13 -10.02 -62.00
C ASP A 81 -3.49 -9.25 -60.72
N LEU A 82 -3.11 -7.96 -60.62
CA LEU A 82 -3.36 -7.15 -59.42
C LEU A 82 -4.86 -6.90 -59.15
N ALA A 83 -5.69 -6.71 -60.18
CA ALA A 83 -7.14 -6.51 -60.02
C ALA A 83 -7.91 -7.80 -59.71
N THR A 84 -7.44 -8.93 -60.23
CA THR A 84 -7.98 -10.27 -59.92
C THR A 84 -7.59 -10.67 -58.50
N LYS A 85 -6.34 -10.45 -58.09
CA LYS A 85 -5.86 -10.70 -56.73
C LYS A 85 -6.48 -9.79 -55.68
N ALA A 86 -6.73 -8.52 -55.99
CA ALA A 86 -7.49 -7.64 -55.09
C ALA A 86 -8.88 -8.20 -54.80
N LYS A 87 -9.54 -8.82 -55.79
CA LYS A 87 -10.83 -9.51 -55.60
C LYS A 87 -10.70 -10.86 -54.90
N GLU A 88 -9.60 -11.60 -55.09
CA GLU A 88 -9.34 -12.85 -54.35
C GLU A 88 -9.06 -12.59 -52.86
N LEU A 89 -8.36 -11.49 -52.55
CA LEU A 89 -8.07 -11.07 -51.18
C LEU A 89 -9.28 -10.40 -50.51
N ASN A 90 -10.16 -9.75 -51.28
CA ASN A 90 -11.38 -9.13 -50.76
C ASN A 90 -12.50 -9.07 -51.85
N PRO A 91 -13.46 -10.01 -51.84
CA PRO A 91 -14.45 -10.16 -52.92
C PRO A 91 -15.37 -8.95 -53.14
N ASP A 92 -15.50 -8.08 -52.14
CA ASP A 92 -16.55 -7.06 -52.07
C ASP A 92 -16.07 -5.63 -52.39
N ILE A 93 -14.82 -5.41 -52.83
CA ILE A 93 -14.24 -4.06 -52.94
C ILE A 93 -13.58 -3.79 -54.32
N ALA A 94 -13.65 -2.54 -54.78
CA ALA A 94 -13.08 -2.09 -56.06
C ALA A 94 -11.53 -1.91 -56.00
N TYR A 95 -10.87 -2.29 -57.10
CA TYR A 95 -9.41 -2.30 -57.29
C TYR A 95 -8.70 -0.96 -57.01
N GLU A 96 -9.34 0.16 -57.35
CA GLU A 96 -8.74 1.50 -57.33
C GLU A 96 -8.41 2.01 -55.91
N ASN A 97 -8.92 1.34 -54.88
CA ASN A 97 -8.90 1.80 -53.49
C ASN A 97 -7.63 1.44 -52.70
N TYR A 98 -6.71 0.66 -53.28
CA TYR A 98 -5.58 0.07 -52.53
C TYR A 98 -4.20 0.26 -53.19
N LEU A 99 -4.08 1.10 -54.22
CA LEU A 99 -2.81 1.37 -54.91
C LEU A 99 -1.90 2.28 -54.07
N ILE A 100 -0.65 1.89 -53.89
CA ILE A 100 0.46 2.79 -53.51
C ILE A 100 1.16 3.24 -54.78
N GLY A 101 1.48 4.53 -54.88
CA GLY A 101 2.27 5.09 -55.98
C GLY A 101 1.44 5.79 -57.05
N ASP A 102 1.96 5.87 -58.28
CA ASP A 102 1.38 6.65 -59.38
C ASP A 102 0.30 5.89 -60.19
N GLY A 103 0.05 4.62 -59.84
CA GLY A 103 -0.92 3.75 -60.51
C GLY A 103 -0.47 3.27 -61.90
N GLN A 104 0.81 3.45 -62.27
CA GLN A 104 1.38 2.92 -63.51
C GLN A 104 1.69 1.43 -63.41
N CYS A 105 1.81 0.78 -64.58
CA CYS A 105 1.98 -0.67 -64.69
C CYS A 105 3.44 -1.09 -64.86
N HIS A 106 3.98 -1.82 -63.88
CA HIS A 106 5.36 -2.29 -63.86
C HIS A 106 5.44 -3.82 -63.66
N SER A 107 6.62 -4.43 -63.86
CA SER A 107 6.84 -5.84 -63.50
C SER A 107 6.88 -5.99 -61.97
N ALA A 108 6.56 -7.16 -61.41
CA ALA A 108 6.51 -7.34 -59.94
C ALA A 108 7.80 -6.90 -59.20
N VAL A 109 8.97 -7.05 -59.83
CA VAL A 109 10.25 -6.58 -59.27
C VAL A 109 10.40 -5.08 -59.39
N ASP A 110 10.00 -4.48 -60.51
CA ASP A 110 10.08 -3.03 -60.73
C ASP A 110 9.07 -2.28 -59.85
N SER A 111 7.85 -2.81 -59.70
CA SER A 111 6.83 -2.35 -58.76
C SER A 111 7.34 -2.34 -57.31
N PHE A 112 8.00 -3.42 -56.89
CA PHE A 112 8.64 -3.49 -55.57
C PHE A 112 9.76 -2.44 -55.40
N LEU A 113 10.61 -2.24 -56.41
CA LEU A 113 11.71 -1.27 -56.36
C LEU A 113 11.22 0.19 -56.44
N ALA A 114 10.10 0.44 -57.12
CA ALA A 114 9.46 1.75 -57.23
C ALA A 114 8.57 2.11 -56.02
N GLY A 115 8.25 1.13 -55.17
CA GLY A 115 7.33 1.32 -54.05
C GLY A 115 5.86 1.36 -54.49
N GLU A 116 5.55 0.78 -55.65
CA GLU A 116 4.22 0.74 -56.26
C GLU A 116 3.60 -0.63 -56.04
N GLY A 117 2.54 -0.73 -55.22
CA GLY A 117 1.96 -2.03 -54.84
C GLY A 117 0.56 -1.91 -54.26
N ILE A 118 0.00 -3.02 -53.79
CA ILE A 118 -1.32 -3.07 -53.13
C ILE A 118 -1.14 -3.39 -51.66
N VAL A 119 -1.70 -2.57 -50.78
CA VAL A 119 -1.74 -2.85 -49.33
C VAL A 119 -3.11 -3.36 -48.97
N ARG A 120 -3.17 -4.51 -48.32
CA ARG A 120 -4.35 -4.93 -47.56
C ARG A 120 -4.47 -4.03 -46.33
N SER A 121 -5.26 -2.96 -46.44
CA SER A 121 -5.73 -2.25 -45.24
C SER A 121 -7.04 -2.88 -44.80
N HIS A 122 -7.09 -3.37 -43.56
CA HIS A 122 -8.27 -3.94 -42.92
C HIS A 122 -8.61 -3.12 -41.68
N LEU A 123 -9.91 -2.97 -41.42
CA LEU A 123 -10.40 -2.36 -40.19
C LEU A 123 -10.46 -3.47 -39.15
N GLU A 124 -9.87 -3.24 -37.98
CA GLU A 124 -9.83 -4.19 -36.88
C GLU A 124 -10.23 -3.54 -35.56
N ILE A 125 -10.77 -4.37 -34.67
CA ILE A 125 -10.86 -4.04 -33.25
C ILE A 125 -9.49 -4.34 -32.64
N VAL A 126 -8.81 -3.29 -32.19
CA VAL A 126 -7.49 -3.39 -31.55
C VAL A 126 -7.65 -3.80 -30.09
N LEU A 127 -8.67 -3.26 -29.43
CA LEU A 127 -8.85 -3.42 -27.99
C LEU A 127 -10.31 -3.23 -27.60
N VAL A 128 -10.76 -4.06 -26.65
CA VAL A 128 -12.04 -3.87 -25.95
C VAL A 128 -11.77 -3.90 -24.46
N GLU A 129 -12.16 -2.83 -23.77
CA GLU A 129 -11.90 -2.66 -22.34
C GLU A 129 -13.19 -2.37 -21.59
N GLY A 130 -13.34 -3.04 -20.45
CA GLY A 130 -14.35 -2.67 -19.46
C GLY A 130 -14.11 -1.26 -18.91
N HIS A 131 -15.17 -0.56 -18.56
CA HIS A 131 -15.08 0.69 -17.83
C HIS A 131 -15.30 0.43 -16.32
N PRO A 132 -14.67 1.22 -15.43
CA PRO A 132 -14.76 1.09 -13.97
C PRO A 132 -16.19 0.99 -13.40
N THR A 133 -17.14 1.66 -14.05
CA THR A 133 -18.56 1.67 -13.65
C THR A 133 -19.25 0.32 -13.85
N LYS A 134 -18.64 -0.65 -14.56
CA LYS A 134 -19.24 -1.92 -14.99
C LYS A 134 -20.49 -1.77 -15.86
N GLU A 135 -20.78 -0.54 -16.29
CA GLU A 135 -21.91 -0.18 -17.12
C GLU A 135 -21.43 0.47 -18.42
N GLN A 136 -20.15 0.34 -18.74
CA GLN A 136 -19.57 0.86 -19.97
C GLN A 136 -18.41 -0.03 -20.43
N ILE A 137 -18.18 -0.05 -21.73
CA ILE A 137 -16.95 -0.56 -22.36
C ILE A 137 -16.47 0.42 -23.42
N THR A 138 -15.18 0.37 -23.72
CA THR A 138 -14.54 1.12 -24.81
C THR A 138 -14.06 0.15 -25.87
N VAL A 139 -14.33 0.45 -27.14
CA VAL A 139 -13.92 -0.34 -28.30
C VAL A 139 -13.01 0.53 -29.15
N THR A 140 -11.75 0.14 -29.28
CA THR A 140 -10.73 0.87 -30.02
C THR A 140 -10.45 0.17 -31.34
N PHE A 141 -10.46 0.93 -32.43
CA PHE A 141 -10.15 0.46 -33.78
C PHE A 141 -8.78 0.96 -34.24
N ASN A 142 -8.18 0.27 -35.21
CA ASN A 142 -6.91 0.71 -35.82
C ASN A 142 -7.08 1.95 -36.74
N HIS A 143 -8.33 2.36 -37.02
CA HIS A 143 -8.67 3.52 -37.83
C HIS A 143 -9.98 4.17 -37.38
N GLU A 144 -10.17 5.44 -37.73
CA GLU A 144 -11.46 6.12 -37.53
C GLU A 144 -12.60 5.43 -38.29
N VAL A 145 -13.73 5.23 -37.62
CA VAL A 145 -14.92 4.56 -38.18
C VAL A 145 -16.03 5.56 -38.52
N GLU A 146 -16.89 5.17 -39.45
CA GLU A 146 -18.10 5.94 -39.80
C GLU A 146 -19.11 5.99 -38.65
N ASP A 147 -19.97 7.01 -38.65
CA ASP A 147 -20.99 7.21 -37.61
C ASP A 147 -21.98 6.03 -37.52
N GLY A 148 -22.13 5.26 -38.61
CA GLY A 148 -22.93 4.03 -38.65
C GLY A 148 -22.42 2.88 -37.77
N ALA A 149 -21.19 2.99 -37.22
CA ALA A 149 -20.67 2.07 -36.21
C ALA A 149 -21.51 2.08 -34.92
N VAL A 150 -22.19 3.20 -34.65
CA VAL A 150 -23.08 3.38 -33.50
C VAL A 150 -24.28 2.46 -33.65
N GLY A 151 -24.27 1.36 -32.90
CA GLY A 151 -25.31 0.33 -32.95
C GLY A 151 -24.95 -0.90 -33.79
N ALA A 152 -23.69 -1.07 -34.21
CA ALA A 152 -23.22 -2.24 -34.94
C ALA A 152 -22.88 -3.45 -34.04
N PHE A 153 -23.11 -3.37 -32.73
CA PHE A 153 -22.63 -4.35 -31.75
C PHE A 153 -23.74 -5.03 -30.94
N THR A 154 -23.40 -6.21 -30.41
CA THR A 154 -24.13 -6.96 -29.38
C THR A 154 -23.14 -7.61 -28.43
N ILE A 155 -23.54 -7.82 -27.18
CA ILE A 155 -22.77 -8.57 -26.18
C ILE A 155 -23.72 -9.57 -25.54
N GLU A 156 -23.41 -10.86 -25.61
CA GLU A 156 -24.25 -11.87 -24.96
C GLU A 156 -24.24 -11.67 -23.43
N GLY A 157 -25.42 -11.71 -22.81
CA GLY A 157 -25.56 -11.51 -21.37
C GLY A 157 -25.59 -10.04 -20.90
N LEU A 158 -25.40 -9.06 -21.79
CA LEU A 158 -25.49 -7.63 -21.47
C LEU A 158 -26.42 -6.88 -22.43
N THR A 159 -27.09 -5.84 -21.93
CA THR A 159 -27.85 -4.89 -22.76
C THR A 159 -26.97 -3.70 -23.10
N ILE A 160 -26.84 -3.31 -24.36
CA ILE A 160 -26.20 -2.03 -24.74
C ILE A 160 -27.27 -0.92 -24.64
N ASN A 161 -27.17 -0.08 -23.62
CA ASN A 161 -28.08 1.01 -23.32
C ASN A 161 -27.90 2.21 -24.26
N SER A 162 -26.65 2.52 -24.62
CA SER A 162 -26.32 3.55 -25.60
C SER A 162 -24.94 3.29 -26.22
N ALA A 163 -24.69 3.94 -27.36
CA ALA A 163 -23.42 3.87 -28.07
C ALA A 163 -23.09 5.25 -28.63
N ALA A 164 -21.84 5.67 -28.56
CA ALA A 164 -21.38 6.92 -29.13
C ALA A 164 -19.90 6.84 -29.51
N LEU A 165 -19.53 7.43 -30.66
CA LEU A 165 -18.11 7.64 -30.96
C LEU A 165 -17.54 8.71 -30.03
N HIS A 166 -16.31 8.51 -29.57
CA HIS A 166 -15.61 9.48 -28.75
C HIS A 166 -15.58 10.86 -29.46
N PRO A 167 -15.83 11.98 -28.76
CA PRO A 167 -15.95 13.30 -29.37
C PRO A 167 -14.71 13.68 -30.20
N ASP A 168 -13.53 13.41 -29.66
CA ASP A 168 -12.24 13.83 -30.24
C ASP A 168 -11.47 12.73 -30.97
N ASN A 169 -11.88 11.46 -30.84
CA ASN A 169 -11.17 10.33 -31.44
C ASN A 169 -12.17 9.34 -32.07
N LYS A 170 -12.42 9.47 -33.38
CA LYS A 170 -13.38 8.62 -34.09
C LYS A 170 -12.90 7.18 -34.30
N ALA A 171 -11.72 6.81 -33.83
CA ALA A 171 -11.26 5.42 -33.73
C ALA A 171 -11.70 4.76 -32.41
N VAL A 172 -12.42 5.47 -31.53
CA VAL A 172 -12.90 4.95 -30.25
C VAL A 172 -14.42 5.03 -30.19
N LEU A 173 -15.05 3.90 -29.87
CA LEU A 173 -16.49 3.78 -29.64
C LEU A 173 -16.74 3.45 -28.17
N ILE A 174 -17.60 4.24 -27.53
CA ILE A 174 -18.05 4.03 -26.16
C ILE A 174 -19.41 3.35 -26.19
N LEU A 175 -19.54 2.22 -25.50
CA LEU A 175 -20.79 1.48 -25.35
C LEU A 175 -21.21 1.50 -23.88
N GLN A 176 -22.36 2.09 -23.56
CA GLN A 176 -22.98 1.94 -22.25
C GLN A 176 -23.72 0.61 -22.22
N THR A 177 -23.49 -0.19 -21.18
CA THR A 177 -24.00 -1.54 -20.99
C THR A 177 -24.85 -1.63 -19.71
N SER A 178 -25.66 -2.67 -19.58
CA SER A 178 -26.18 -3.11 -18.28
C SER A 178 -25.02 -3.57 -17.38
N LEU A 179 -25.22 -3.53 -16.07
CA LEU A 179 -24.22 -3.93 -15.08
C LEU A 179 -23.57 -5.30 -15.41
N GLN A 180 -22.25 -5.28 -15.58
CA GLN A 180 -21.42 -6.44 -15.86
C GLN A 180 -21.19 -7.30 -14.61
N THR A 181 -21.11 -8.62 -14.79
CA THR A 181 -20.80 -9.60 -13.74
C THR A 181 -19.29 -9.79 -13.63
N TYR A 182 -18.77 -9.74 -12.41
CA TYR A 182 -17.34 -9.85 -12.10
C TYR A 182 -16.70 -11.13 -12.66
N GLY A 183 -15.43 -11.02 -13.09
CA GLY A 183 -14.60 -12.14 -13.54
C GLY A 183 -15.14 -12.89 -14.75
N THR A 184 -16.27 -12.42 -15.28
CA THR A 184 -16.95 -13.00 -16.42
C THR A 184 -16.30 -12.43 -17.66
N GLU A 185 -15.76 -13.32 -18.49
CA GLU A 185 -15.38 -12.98 -19.84
C GLU A 185 -16.65 -12.76 -20.66
N TYR A 186 -16.75 -11.59 -21.27
CA TYR A 186 -17.79 -11.24 -22.21
C TYR A 186 -17.21 -11.21 -23.62
N THR A 187 -18.05 -11.46 -24.63
CA THR A 187 -17.65 -11.35 -26.04
C THR A 187 -18.47 -10.28 -26.73
N LEU A 188 -17.80 -9.25 -27.22
CA LEU A 188 -18.36 -8.26 -28.13
C LEU A 188 -18.47 -8.88 -29.52
N VAL A 189 -19.64 -8.76 -30.17
CA VAL A 189 -19.90 -9.29 -31.52
C VAL A 189 -20.43 -8.18 -32.43
N THR A 190 -19.89 -8.06 -33.64
CA THR A 190 -20.45 -7.17 -34.67
C THR A 190 -21.71 -7.80 -35.28
N LYS A 191 -22.85 -7.13 -35.20
CA LYS A 191 -24.09 -7.54 -35.90
C LYS A 191 -24.26 -6.89 -37.26
N ASN A 192 -23.56 -5.78 -37.51
CA ASN A 192 -23.53 -5.08 -38.79
C ASN A 192 -22.07 -4.88 -39.23
N ALA A 193 -21.86 -4.78 -40.54
CA ALA A 193 -20.59 -4.37 -41.11
C ALA A 193 -20.26 -2.92 -40.69
N ILE A 194 -19.00 -2.63 -40.39
CA ILE A 194 -18.53 -1.30 -39.98
C ILE A 194 -17.51 -0.79 -40.98
N SER A 195 -17.67 0.43 -41.48
CA SER A 195 -16.74 1.03 -42.44
C SER A 195 -15.80 2.03 -41.75
N LYS A 196 -14.56 2.10 -42.26
CA LYS A 196 -13.62 3.18 -41.98
C LYS A 196 -14.13 4.51 -42.58
N ARG A 197 -13.83 5.64 -41.94
CA ARG A 197 -14.26 7.00 -42.36
C ARG A 197 -13.57 7.53 -43.65
N SER A 198 -12.57 6.84 -44.20
CA SER A 198 -11.86 7.26 -45.42
C SER A 198 -12.63 6.93 -46.69
N ALA A 199 -12.37 7.68 -47.79
CA ALA A 199 -12.98 7.48 -49.11
C ALA A 199 -12.79 6.08 -49.74
N ASN A 200 -11.90 5.27 -49.17
CA ASN A 200 -11.69 3.87 -49.52
C ASN A 200 -12.35 3.01 -48.43
N MET A 201 -13.51 2.42 -48.76
CA MET A 201 -14.39 1.72 -47.82
C MET A 201 -13.77 0.37 -47.40
N VAL A 202 -13.03 0.37 -46.30
CA VAL A 202 -12.54 -0.86 -45.63
C VAL A 202 -13.54 -1.26 -44.55
N VAL A 203 -13.95 -2.53 -44.56
CA VAL A 203 -15.06 -3.02 -43.75
C VAL A 203 -14.60 -4.03 -42.69
N LEU A 204 -15.02 -3.83 -41.44
CA LEU A 204 -15.02 -4.86 -40.39
C LEU A 204 -16.28 -5.73 -40.58
N PRO A 205 -16.15 -7.05 -40.83
CA PRO A 205 -17.28 -7.90 -41.19
C PRO A 205 -18.25 -8.13 -40.03
N VAL A 206 -19.45 -8.60 -40.38
CA VAL A 206 -20.44 -9.11 -39.42
C VAL A 206 -19.91 -10.39 -38.79
N GLY A 207 -20.11 -10.56 -37.49
CA GLY A 207 -19.69 -11.74 -36.72
C GLY A 207 -18.25 -11.67 -36.20
N THR A 208 -17.55 -10.54 -36.38
CA THR A 208 -16.26 -10.31 -35.72
C THR A 208 -16.49 -10.29 -34.21
N THR A 209 -15.65 -11.04 -33.50
CA THR A 209 -15.70 -11.18 -32.04
C THR A 209 -14.47 -10.57 -31.39
N ALA A 210 -14.65 -9.92 -30.24
CA ALA A 210 -13.54 -9.48 -29.39
C ALA A 210 -13.88 -9.76 -27.91
N PRO A 211 -13.07 -10.53 -27.17
CA PRO A 211 -13.31 -10.79 -25.76
C PRO A 211 -12.92 -9.58 -24.91
N PHE A 212 -13.59 -9.43 -23.76
CA PHE A 212 -13.17 -8.51 -22.70
C PHE A 212 -13.58 -9.06 -21.34
N TYR A 213 -12.86 -8.66 -20.29
CA TYR A 213 -13.22 -9.00 -18.91
C TYR A 213 -13.89 -7.79 -18.27
N ALA A 214 -14.93 -8.05 -17.47
CA ALA A 214 -15.41 -7.04 -16.53
C ALA A 214 -14.28 -6.73 -15.53
N ILE A 215 -13.74 -5.51 -15.60
CA ILE A 215 -12.59 -5.08 -14.77
C ILE A 215 -12.97 -5.12 -13.29
N GLU A 216 -12.10 -5.73 -12.49
CA GLU A 216 -12.16 -5.75 -11.04
C GLU A 216 -11.69 -4.40 -10.51
N TYR A 217 -12.53 -3.67 -9.78
CA TYR A 217 -12.12 -2.46 -9.05
C TYR A 217 -12.06 -2.79 -7.55
N GLY A 218 -11.16 -2.13 -6.84
CA GLY A 218 -11.01 -2.25 -5.40
C GLY A 218 -10.05 -3.35 -4.94
N LEU A 219 -10.14 -3.65 -3.64
CA LEU A 219 -9.20 -4.48 -2.88
C LEU A 219 -8.99 -5.90 -3.41
N SER A 220 -9.93 -6.43 -4.18
CA SER A 220 -9.84 -7.80 -4.65
C SER A 220 -8.80 -7.99 -5.77
N ASN A 221 -8.27 -6.90 -6.34
CA ASN A 221 -7.05 -6.91 -7.17
C ASN A 221 -5.77 -7.21 -6.38
N ALA A 222 -5.76 -6.92 -5.07
CA ALA A 222 -4.62 -7.13 -4.20
C ALA A 222 -4.68 -8.52 -3.57
N LYS A 223 -4.08 -9.52 -4.24
CA LYS A 223 -3.97 -10.88 -3.70
C LYS A 223 -3.30 -10.85 -2.32
N GLY A 224 -3.94 -11.42 -1.31
CA GLY A 224 -3.53 -11.35 0.09
C GLY A 224 -4.37 -10.39 0.93
N ALA A 225 -5.11 -9.45 0.31
CA ALA A 225 -6.03 -8.56 1.02
C ALA A 225 -7.18 -9.31 1.71
N GLU A 226 -7.50 -10.53 1.29
CA GLU A 226 -8.46 -11.40 1.98
C GLU A 226 -8.06 -11.75 3.42
N ASN A 227 -6.77 -11.61 3.76
CA ASN A 227 -6.22 -11.80 5.09
C ASN A 227 -6.26 -10.51 5.94
N TYR A 228 -6.91 -9.44 5.47
CA TYR A 228 -6.98 -8.16 6.16
C TYR A 228 -8.43 -7.69 6.38
N ASN A 229 -8.69 -7.11 7.55
CA ASN A 229 -9.93 -6.38 7.85
C ASN A 229 -9.77 -4.91 7.45
N LEU A 230 -10.82 -4.34 6.85
CA LEU A 230 -10.88 -2.90 6.62
C LEU A 230 -10.83 -2.17 7.97
N ALA A 231 -9.89 -1.26 8.14
CA ALA A 231 -9.78 -0.42 9.33
C ALA A 231 -10.40 0.96 9.07
N LEU A 232 -9.91 1.64 8.03
CA LEU A 232 -10.35 2.97 7.61
C LEU A 232 -10.55 3.01 6.09
N GLU A 233 -11.55 3.70 5.61
CA GLU A 233 -11.71 4.05 4.20
C GLU A 233 -12.05 5.54 4.06
N LEU A 234 -11.46 6.19 3.06
CA LEU A 234 -11.71 7.59 2.75
C LEU A 234 -11.76 7.83 1.25
N ASP A 235 -12.87 8.40 0.78
CA ASP A 235 -12.93 9.08 -0.50
C ASP A 235 -12.23 10.44 -0.34
N ILE A 236 -11.06 10.57 -0.98
CA ILE A 236 -10.21 11.76 -0.87
C ILE A 236 -10.84 12.89 -1.70
N PRO A 237 -11.23 14.02 -1.10
CA PRO A 237 -11.81 15.14 -1.83
C PRO A 237 -10.73 15.86 -2.65
N THR A 238 -11.15 16.63 -3.65
CA THR A 238 -10.25 17.46 -4.45
C THR A 238 -9.59 18.58 -3.64
N SER A 239 -10.32 19.16 -2.67
CA SER A 239 -9.88 20.35 -1.92
C SER A 239 -10.09 20.20 -0.40
N PRO A 240 -9.44 19.23 0.26
CA PRO A 240 -9.51 19.04 1.71
C PRO A 240 -8.95 20.24 2.50
N THR A 241 -9.41 20.41 3.74
CA THR A 241 -9.01 21.49 4.66
C THR A 241 -8.63 20.96 6.06
N TRP A 242 -7.94 19.81 6.11
CA TRP A 242 -7.86 19.00 7.33
C TRP A 242 -6.78 19.46 8.32
N GLY A 243 -5.96 20.44 7.94
CA GLY A 243 -4.83 20.92 8.73
C GLY A 243 -5.21 21.53 10.09
N ASN A 244 -6.45 22.01 10.26
CA ASN A 244 -6.96 22.58 11.51
C ASN A 244 -8.30 21.99 11.97
N THR A 245 -8.99 21.24 11.12
CA THR A 245 -10.35 20.71 11.39
C THR A 245 -10.37 19.20 11.63
N GLY A 246 -9.24 18.53 11.41
CA GLY A 246 -9.16 17.07 11.39
C GLY A 246 -9.56 16.50 10.01
N VAL A 247 -9.20 15.24 9.76
CA VAL A 247 -9.70 14.51 8.58
C VAL A 247 -11.22 14.32 8.76
N PRO A 248 -12.04 14.42 7.69
CA PRO A 248 -13.42 14.00 7.67
C PRO A 248 -13.58 12.60 8.24
N ALA A 249 -14.79 12.29 8.67
CA ALA A 249 -15.11 10.98 9.21
C ALA A 249 -14.76 9.90 8.18
N TYR A 250 -13.76 9.08 8.50
CA TYR A 250 -13.51 7.82 7.83
C TYR A 250 -14.75 6.94 7.87
N THR A 251 -14.96 6.15 6.83
CA THR A 251 -15.76 4.94 6.96
C THR A 251 -14.93 3.92 7.71
N TYR A 252 -15.45 3.38 8.80
CA TYR A 252 -14.78 2.36 9.59
C TYR A 252 -15.24 0.98 9.18
N GLY A 253 -14.34 0.00 9.29
CA GLY A 253 -14.72 -1.41 9.22
C GLY A 253 -15.77 -1.77 10.27
N THR A 254 -16.56 -2.81 9.98
CA THR A 254 -17.57 -3.33 10.91
C THR A 254 -17.00 -4.38 11.87
N GLU A 255 -15.85 -4.95 11.53
CA GLU A 255 -15.17 -5.95 12.33
C GLU A 255 -14.44 -5.30 13.53
N PRO A 256 -14.53 -5.86 14.74
CA PRO A 256 -13.76 -5.38 15.88
C PRO A 256 -12.26 -5.54 15.61
N ILE A 257 -11.49 -4.46 15.76
CA ILE A 257 -10.02 -4.47 15.66
C ILE A 257 -9.46 -4.18 17.05
N SER A 258 -8.78 -5.17 17.64
CA SER A 258 -8.10 -5.02 18.95
C SER A 258 -6.58 -5.08 18.85
N TYR A 259 -6.04 -5.80 17.87
CA TYR A 259 -4.61 -5.92 17.58
C TYR A 259 -4.40 -6.28 16.11
N PHE A 260 -3.26 -5.89 15.54
CA PHE A 260 -2.81 -6.33 14.23
C PHE A 260 -1.28 -6.23 14.11
N SER A 261 -0.61 -7.28 13.62
CA SER A 261 0.83 -7.24 13.34
C SER A 261 1.16 -6.65 11.98
N ARG A 262 0.17 -6.56 11.09
CA ARG A 262 0.33 -6.06 9.72
C ARG A 262 -0.64 -4.94 9.44
N VAL A 263 -0.17 -3.93 8.72
CA VAL A 263 -1.00 -2.88 8.11
C VAL A 263 -0.84 -2.92 6.61
N ALA A 264 -1.90 -2.60 5.89
CA ALA A 264 -1.88 -2.42 4.45
C ALA A 264 -2.58 -1.12 4.02
N TYR A 265 -2.06 -0.53 2.96
CA TYR A 265 -2.64 0.62 2.27
C TYR A 265 -2.98 0.21 0.85
N PHE A 266 -4.20 0.55 0.44
CA PHE A 266 -4.67 0.43 -0.93
C PHE A 266 -5.13 1.81 -1.41
N LEU A 267 -4.37 2.40 -2.33
CA LEU A 267 -4.75 3.65 -2.99
C LEU A 267 -5.26 3.36 -4.39
N GLU A 268 -6.44 3.89 -4.71
CA GLU A 268 -7.10 3.72 -6.00
C GLU A 268 -7.44 5.08 -6.61
N LEU A 269 -7.00 5.29 -7.85
CA LEU A 269 -7.15 6.54 -8.60
C LEU A 269 -7.72 6.26 -9.99
N GLU A 270 -8.62 7.13 -10.49
CA GLU A 270 -9.11 7.10 -11.87
C GLU A 270 -9.00 8.48 -12.49
N SER A 271 -8.42 8.60 -13.68
CA SER A 271 -8.41 9.85 -14.46
C SER A 271 -8.43 9.56 -15.96
N GLU A 272 -8.88 10.53 -16.77
CA GLU A 272 -8.75 10.42 -18.23
C GLU A 272 -7.28 10.39 -18.69
N GLN A 273 -6.38 11.04 -17.93
CA GLN A 273 -4.98 11.17 -18.29
C GLN A 273 -4.16 9.90 -18.03
N TYR A 274 -4.37 9.27 -16.88
CA TYR A 274 -3.59 8.11 -16.44
C TYR A 274 -4.37 6.80 -16.44
N GLY A 275 -5.66 6.85 -16.81
CA GLY A 275 -6.58 5.74 -16.66
C GLY A 275 -6.75 5.35 -15.20
N TRP A 276 -7.08 4.08 -15.01
CA TRP A 276 -7.20 3.48 -13.69
C TRP A 276 -5.86 3.04 -13.13
N GLN A 277 -5.57 3.46 -11.91
CA GLN A 277 -4.34 3.15 -11.21
C GLN A 277 -4.65 2.65 -9.81
N TRP A 278 -3.91 1.63 -9.35
CA TRP A 278 -3.96 1.20 -7.96
C TRP A 278 -2.61 0.71 -7.47
N VAL A 279 -2.38 0.84 -6.17
CA VAL A 279 -1.26 0.24 -5.46
C VAL A 279 -1.74 -0.32 -4.14
N TRP A 280 -1.31 -1.55 -3.86
CA TRP A 280 -1.38 -2.21 -2.57
C TRP A 280 0.02 -2.28 -2.00
N VAL A 281 0.15 -1.86 -0.75
CA VAL A 281 1.38 -2.06 0.01
C VAL A 281 1.02 -2.52 1.41
N SER A 282 1.56 -3.67 1.82
CA SER A 282 1.42 -4.20 3.18
C SER A 282 2.77 -4.30 3.85
N MET A 283 2.84 -4.08 5.16
CA MET A 283 4.07 -4.03 5.95
C MET A 283 3.78 -4.37 7.42
N ASP A 284 4.83 -4.48 8.22
CA ASP A 284 4.66 -4.62 9.66
C ASP A 284 3.97 -3.38 10.24
N ALA A 285 3.08 -3.61 11.20
CA ALA A 285 2.33 -2.56 11.86
C ALA A 285 3.28 -1.64 12.66
N PHE A 286 3.37 -0.39 12.24
CA PHE A 286 4.19 0.64 12.91
C PHE A 286 3.43 1.38 14.03
N THR A 287 2.16 1.06 14.23
CA THR A 287 1.33 1.48 15.36
C THR A 287 0.18 0.51 15.54
N GLN A 288 -0.35 0.41 16.76
CA GLN A 288 -1.53 -0.40 17.09
C GLN A 288 -2.81 0.44 17.19
N ASN A 289 -2.68 1.77 17.10
CA ASN A 289 -3.84 2.65 17.12
C ASN A 289 -4.37 2.85 15.69
N VAL A 290 -5.51 2.25 15.38
CA VAL A 290 -6.19 2.40 14.09
C VAL A 290 -6.36 3.86 13.69
N MET A 291 -6.64 4.75 14.66
CA MET A 291 -6.82 6.18 14.40
C MET A 291 -5.55 6.89 13.91
N ASN A 292 -4.38 6.29 14.15
CA ASN A 292 -3.09 6.82 13.73
C ASN A 292 -2.62 6.26 12.38
N LEU A 293 -3.40 5.36 11.76
CA LEU A 293 -3.06 4.81 10.44
C LEU A 293 -3.54 5.68 9.28
N GLY A 294 -4.44 6.63 9.53
CA GLY A 294 -4.96 7.58 8.54
C GLY A 294 -4.02 8.76 8.27
N PHE A 295 -4.56 9.79 7.61
CA PHE A 295 -3.85 11.05 7.34
C PHE A 295 -3.46 11.72 8.66
N PRO A 296 -2.17 12.03 8.89
CA PRO A 296 -1.75 12.79 10.05
C PRO A 296 -2.43 14.17 10.11
N THR A 297 -2.83 14.60 11.31
CA THR A 297 -3.45 15.92 11.54
C THR A 297 -2.77 16.68 12.66
N ARG A 298 -2.86 18.02 12.64
CA ARG A 298 -2.28 18.87 13.68
C ARG A 298 -3.22 18.96 14.88
N GLY A 299 -2.69 18.82 16.09
CA GLY A 299 -3.47 18.93 17.33
C GLY A 299 -2.90 18.07 18.45
N ALA A 300 -3.63 17.99 19.57
CA ALA A 300 -3.31 17.02 20.62
C ALA A 300 -3.49 15.59 20.05
N GLY A 301 -2.45 14.76 20.15
CA GLY A 301 -2.43 13.42 19.54
C GLY A 301 -1.93 13.35 18.09
N SER A 302 -1.35 14.44 17.56
CA SER A 302 -0.63 14.41 16.28
C SER A 302 0.46 13.33 16.26
N VAL A 303 0.49 12.54 15.20
CA VAL A 303 1.53 11.53 14.95
C VAL A 303 2.42 11.93 13.80
N VAL A 304 3.68 11.51 13.88
CA VAL A 304 4.68 11.63 12.82
C VAL A 304 5.32 10.25 12.66
N TYR A 305 5.36 9.73 11.44
CA TYR A 305 6.09 8.53 11.09
C TYR A 305 7.08 8.88 10.00
N ASP A 306 8.34 8.99 10.40
CA ASP A 306 9.49 9.19 9.52
C ASP A 306 10.47 8.05 9.81
N GLN A 307 10.24 6.90 9.17
CA GLN A 307 10.94 5.66 9.53
C GLN A 307 10.85 4.58 8.45
N TYR A 308 11.74 3.60 8.55
CA TYR A 308 11.63 2.37 7.79
C TYR A 308 10.61 1.41 8.41
N VAL A 309 9.95 0.65 7.54
CA VAL A 309 9.10 -0.50 7.88
C VAL A 309 9.57 -1.73 7.12
N ASP A 310 9.46 -2.88 7.77
CA ASP A 310 9.94 -4.16 7.28
C ASP A 310 8.81 -5.02 6.68
N ASN A 311 9.22 -6.14 6.06
CA ASN A 311 8.34 -7.17 5.50
C ASN A 311 7.33 -6.61 4.50
N VAL A 312 7.78 -5.77 3.58
CA VAL A 312 6.90 -5.05 2.67
C VAL A 312 6.48 -5.94 1.51
N ASN A 313 5.17 -6.05 1.22
CA ASN A 313 4.64 -6.72 0.04
C ASN A 313 3.86 -5.71 -0.81
N ILE A 314 4.19 -5.64 -2.11
CA ILE A 314 3.76 -4.59 -3.04
C ILE A 314 3.11 -5.21 -4.27
N LEU A 315 1.89 -4.79 -4.55
CA LEU A 315 1.17 -5.11 -5.79
C LEU A 315 0.67 -3.83 -6.43
N SER A 316 0.77 -3.71 -7.75
CA SER A 316 0.27 -2.54 -8.47
C SER A 316 -0.03 -2.90 -9.93
N ASN A 317 -0.93 -2.15 -10.56
CA ASN A 317 -1.07 -2.17 -12.02
C ASN A 317 -0.15 -1.16 -12.73
N GLN A 318 0.67 -0.41 -11.99
CA GLN A 318 1.62 0.54 -12.57
C GLN A 318 2.92 -0.17 -12.94
N PRO A 319 3.33 -0.18 -14.22
CA PRO A 319 4.52 -0.91 -14.67
C PRO A 319 5.84 -0.32 -14.14
N GLN A 320 5.80 0.88 -13.57
CA GLN A 320 6.96 1.55 -12.98
C GLN A 320 7.19 1.19 -11.49
N ILE A 321 6.26 0.49 -10.85
CA ILE A 321 6.43 0.03 -9.47
C ILE A 321 7.00 -1.38 -9.51
N THR A 322 8.15 -1.58 -8.86
CA THR A 322 8.76 -2.90 -8.74
C THR A 322 7.92 -3.75 -7.77
N PRO A 323 7.27 -4.84 -8.23
CA PRO A 323 6.53 -5.71 -7.34
C PRO A 323 7.49 -6.46 -6.41
N CYS A 324 7.05 -6.73 -5.19
CA CYS A 324 7.75 -7.64 -4.28
C CYS A 324 6.71 -8.48 -3.54
N ASP A 325 6.78 -9.80 -3.71
CA ASP A 325 5.95 -10.75 -2.98
C ASP A 325 6.70 -11.34 -1.79
N ASP A 326 5.97 -11.91 -0.83
CA ASP A 326 6.48 -12.47 0.42
C ASP A 326 7.64 -13.48 0.24
N SER A 327 7.83 -14.07 -0.95
CA SER A 327 8.86 -15.06 -1.20
C SER A 327 10.23 -14.47 -1.56
N GLU A 328 10.29 -13.19 -1.95
CA GLU A 328 11.52 -12.47 -2.32
C GLU A 328 12.04 -11.51 -1.22
N LEU A 329 11.34 -11.41 -0.09
CA LEU A 329 11.51 -10.35 0.93
C LEU A 329 12.68 -10.48 1.91
N SER A 330 13.78 -11.17 1.57
CA SER A 330 14.95 -11.08 2.45
C SER A 330 15.64 -9.72 2.30
N GLY A 331 15.14 -8.69 2.99
CA GLY A 331 15.83 -7.41 3.23
C GLY A 331 15.27 -6.14 2.60
N GLN A 332 14.11 -6.18 1.91
CA GLN A 332 13.47 -4.96 1.40
C GLN A 332 12.71 -4.22 2.51
N LYS A 333 12.86 -2.88 2.53
CA LYS A 333 12.22 -1.98 3.48
C LYS A 333 11.52 -0.87 2.73
N ALA A 334 10.34 -0.46 3.20
CA ALA A 334 9.73 0.79 2.77
C ALA A 334 10.06 1.89 3.77
N ARG A 335 10.04 3.15 3.33
CA ARG A 335 10.14 4.32 4.20
C ARG A 335 8.82 5.06 4.18
N LEU A 336 8.34 5.41 5.37
CA LEU A 336 7.15 6.22 5.57
C LEU A 336 7.55 7.67 5.79
N GLU A 337 6.84 8.58 5.11
CA GLU A 337 6.93 10.02 5.34
C GLU A 337 5.54 10.56 5.66
N PHE A 338 5.07 10.26 6.87
CA PHE A 338 3.74 10.62 7.35
C PHE A 338 3.84 11.73 8.38
N TRP A 339 3.47 12.94 8.00
CA TRP A 339 3.42 14.08 8.94
C TRP A 339 2.41 15.13 8.51
N PRO A 340 1.82 15.89 9.46
CA PRO A 340 0.86 16.94 9.14
C PRO A 340 1.52 18.29 8.80
N TYR A 341 2.85 18.34 8.77
CA TYR A 341 3.61 19.57 8.63
C TYR A 341 4.16 19.77 7.21
N SER A 342 4.79 20.92 6.96
CA SER A 342 5.61 21.13 5.76
C SER A 342 6.94 20.37 5.87
N TYR A 343 7.62 20.18 4.76
CA TYR A 343 8.92 19.51 4.65
C TYR A 343 9.78 20.21 3.59
N GLY A 344 11.04 19.80 3.46
CA GLY A 344 12.02 20.37 2.53
C GLY A 344 13.01 19.32 2.06
N THR A 345 13.68 19.59 0.95
CA THR A 345 14.47 18.62 0.16
C THR A 345 15.79 18.15 0.79
N SER A 346 16.06 18.47 2.04
CA SER A 346 17.33 18.09 2.67
C SER A 346 17.25 16.61 3.05
N ASN A 347 18.29 15.84 2.73
CA ASN A 347 18.41 14.43 3.13
C ASN A 347 19.30 14.30 4.36
N SER A 348 18.82 14.78 5.51
CA SER A 348 19.63 14.81 6.74
C SER A 348 19.94 13.42 7.30
N GLU A 349 19.06 12.45 7.05
CA GLU A 349 19.22 11.06 7.49
C GLU A 349 20.13 10.22 6.57
N SER A 350 20.60 10.80 5.46
CA SER A 350 21.41 10.10 4.46
C SER A 350 20.70 8.86 3.89
N VAL A 351 19.40 8.98 3.63
CA VAL A 351 18.57 7.95 3.01
C VAL A 351 19.16 7.58 1.64
N PRO A 352 19.37 6.28 1.34
CA PRO A 352 19.91 5.85 0.06
C PRO A 352 19.10 6.37 -1.13
N PHE A 353 19.80 6.80 -2.17
CA PHE A 353 19.24 7.30 -3.44
C PHE A 353 18.38 8.58 -3.34
N ALA A 354 18.14 9.12 -2.15
CA ALA A 354 17.40 10.37 -1.98
C ALA A 354 18.23 11.60 -2.36
N SER A 355 17.54 12.62 -2.86
CA SER A 355 18.09 13.88 -3.32
C SER A 355 18.27 14.87 -2.17
N ASN A 356 19.17 15.84 -2.36
CA ASN A 356 19.26 17.00 -1.46
C ASN A 356 18.61 18.26 -2.07
N SER A 357 17.99 18.13 -3.24
CA SER A 357 17.49 19.27 -4.02
C SER A 357 16.16 19.01 -4.73
N LEU A 358 15.61 17.81 -4.59
CA LEU A 358 14.29 17.41 -5.09
C LEU A 358 13.52 16.82 -3.91
N TYR A 359 12.20 16.93 -3.95
CA TYR A 359 11.33 16.29 -2.97
C TYR A 359 11.22 14.81 -3.30
N ASP A 360 11.67 13.96 -2.38
CA ASP A 360 11.67 12.52 -2.51
C ASP A 360 11.73 11.84 -1.13
N TRP A 361 12.05 10.55 -1.11
CA TRP A 361 11.99 9.69 0.07
C TRP A 361 13.08 9.94 1.13
N GLY A 362 13.72 11.10 1.12
CA GLY A 362 14.66 11.53 2.16
C GLY A 362 14.36 12.92 2.69
N ASP A 363 13.15 13.45 2.50
CA ASP A 363 12.84 14.84 2.83
C ASP A 363 12.76 15.09 4.34
N ASP A 364 13.19 16.30 4.75
CA ASP A 364 13.19 16.73 6.14
C ASP A 364 11.91 17.50 6.50
N MET A 365 11.19 17.01 7.52
CA MET A 365 10.04 17.71 8.10
C MET A 365 10.44 19.06 8.73
N ASN A 366 9.58 20.08 8.59
CA ASN A 366 9.69 21.39 9.24
C ASN A 366 8.32 21.86 9.81
N THR A 367 8.21 23.12 10.25
CA THR A 367 7.05 23.57 11.06
C THR A 367 5.84 24.11 10.28
N GLY A 368 5.89 24.15 8.95
CA GLY A 368 4.80 24.67 8.12
C GLY A 368 3.57 23.77 8.07
N THR A 369 2.58 24.11 7.22
CA THR A 369 1.31 23.39 7.11
C THR A 369 1.11 22.86 5.70
N TYR A 370 1.76 21.77 5.31
CA TYR A 370 1.53 21.13 4.01
C TYR A 370 0.81 19.79 4.19
N GLY A 371 1.38 18.88 4.99
CA GLY A 371 0.91 17.51 5.10
C GLY A 371 1.60 16.63 4.06
N SER A 372 2.16 15.51 4.51
CA SER A 372 2.79 14.46 3.71
C SER A 372 2.30 13.09 4.17
N MET A 373 1.79 12.28 3.24
CA MET A 373 1.48 10.87 3.47
C MET A 373 2.01 10.11 2.26
N GLN A 374 3.27 9.71 2.36
CA GLN A 374 3.99 9.08 1.27
C GLN A 374 4.65 7.79 1.74
N ILE A 375 4.63 6.78 0.86
CA ILE A 375 5.32 5.50 1.07
C ILE A 375 6.28 5.29 -0.08
N HIS A 376 7.52 4.94 0.26
CA HIS A 376 8.60 4.80 -0.71
C HIS A 376 9.35 3.49 -0.52
N VAL A 377 10.05 3.05 -1.56
CA VAL A 377 11.06 1.99 -1.49
C VAL A 377 12.41 2.57 -1.90
N PRO A 378 13.18 3.13 -0.95
CA PRO A 378 14.43 3.84 -1.26
C PRO A 378 15.43 2.99 -2.04
N SER A 379 15.50 1.68 -1.81
CA SER A 379 16.42 0.77 -2.52
C SER A 379 16.20 0.72 -4.03
N TYR A 380 15.00 1.10 -4.51
CA TYR A 380 14.66 1.20 -5.93
C TYR A 380 14.55 2.64 -6.42
N GLY A 381 14.61 3.61 -5.51
CA GLY A 381 14.31 5.00 -5.81
C GLY A 381 12.87 5.19 -6.30
N GLU A 382 11.94 4.50 -5.63
CA GLU A 382 10.53 4.44 -6.02
C GLU A 382 9.63 5.06 -4.96
N VAL A 383 8.68 5.87 -5.42
CA VAL A 383 7.49 6.30 -4.69
C VAL A 383 6.39 5.29 -5.00
N LEU A 384 5.78 4.68 -3.98
CA LEU A 384 4.62 3.80 -4.18
C LEU A 384 3.36 4.63 -4.35
N PHE A 385 3.13 5.54 -3.40
CA PHE A 385 2.18 6.63 -3.57
C PHE A 385 2.60 7.85 -2.75
N GLY A 386 2.08 9.00 -3.16
CA GLY A 386 2.10 10.22 -2.36
C GLY A 386 0.75 10.91 -2.41
N VAL A 387 0.27 11.32 -1.24
CA VAL A 387 -0.86 12.25 -1.10
C VAL A 387 -0.41 13.36 -0.18
N ASN A 388 -0.40 14.61 -0.65
CA ASN A 388 0.23 15.73 0.06
C ASN A 388 -0.72 16.94 0.14
N ARG A 389 -0.31 18.01 0.81
CA ARG A 389 -0.96 19.34 0.76
C ARG A 389 -2.37 19.46 1.37
N TRP A 390 -2.90 18.43 2.00
CA TRP A 390 -4.25 18.47 2.60
C TRP A 390 -4.39 19.43 3.80
N ALA A 391 -3.26 19.87 4.39
CA ALA A 391 -3.25 20.72 5.57
C ALA A 391 -3.47 22.21 5.25
N ARG A 392 -3.61 22.57 3.97
CA ARG A 392 -3.89 23.94 3.49
C ARG A 392 -5.32 24.06 2.99
N ASN A 393 -5.87 25.28 3.01
CA ASN A 393 -7.16 25.58 2.36
C ASN A 393 -6.97 25.82 0.85
N ASP A 394 -6.24 24.91 0.20
CA ASP A 394 -5.87 25.04 -1.20
C ASP A 394 -6.93 24.39 -2.12
N PRO A 395 -7.09 24.88 -3.36
CA PRO A 395 -8.12 24.37 -4.27
C PRO A 395 -7.82 22.94 -4.76
N LYS A 396 -6.59 22.46 -4.60
CA LYS A 396 -6.14 21.16 -5.07
C LYS A 396 -5.07 20.62 -4.13
N ILE A 397 -5.11 19.32 -3.88
CA ILE A 397 -3.99 18.57 -3.32
C ILE A 397 -3.15 17.91 -4.41
N ASP A 398 -2.00 17.39 -3.98
CA ASP A 398 -1.09 16.63 -4.82
C ASP A 398 -1.28 15.13 -4.53
N ILE A 399 -1.47 14.33 -5.57
CA ILE A 399 -1.79 12.90 -5.44
C ILE A 399 -1.31 12.08 -6.63
N GLY A 400 -0.73 10.91 -6.36
CA GLY A 400 -0.47 9.93 -7.40
C GLY A 400 0.20 8.64 -6.91
N ILE A 401 0.35 7.71 -7.85
CA ILE A 401 0.90 6.36 -7.65
C ILE A 401 2.14 6.21 -8.54
N GLY A 402 3.23 5.67 -7.99
CA GLY A 402 4.52 5.61 -8.67
C GLY A 402 5.27 6.94 -8.63
N ASN A 403 6.45 6.97 -9.23
CA ASN A 403 7.22 8.19 -9.44
C ASN A 403 6.47 9.16 -10.37
N GLN A 404 6.58 10.46 -10.10
CA GLN A 404 5.99 11.49 -10.96
C GLN A 404 6.76 11.58 -12.29
N PRO A 405 6.09 11.64 -13.46
CA PRO A 405 6.78 11.69 -14.75
C PRO A 405 7.64 12.94 -14.98
N THR A 406 7.28 14.07 -14.36
CA THR A 406 7.94 15.36 -14.51
C THR A 406 7.92 16.12 -13.20
N GLY A 407 9.04 16.74 -12.81
CA GLY A 407 9.12 17.55 -11.60
C GLY A 407 9.94 16.88 -10.51
N HIS A 408 9.37 16.78 -9.31
CA HIS A 408 9.97 16.05 -8.21
C HIS A 408 9.74 14.54 -8.41
N PRO A 409 10.62 13.65 -7.90
CA PRO A 409 10.36 12.22 -7.96
C PRO A 409 9.05 11.83 -7.27
N ASP A 410 8.73 12.46 -6.15
CA ASP A 410 7.44 12.33 -5.48
C ASP A 410 6.36 13.26 -6.08
N TRP A 411 5.15 13.18 -5.55
CA TRP A 411 4.03 13.98 -6.07
C TRP A 411 3.96 15.39 -5.45
N THR A 412 4.97 15.84 -4.70
CA THR A 412 4.96 17.16 -4.06
C THR A 412 4.82 18.28 -5.10
N PHE A 413 3.90 19.23 -4.86
CA PHE A 413 3.51 20.33 -5.76
C PHE A 413 2.85 19.92 -7.10
N ALA A 414 2.33 18.70 -7.24
CA ALA A 414 1.65 18.30 -8.47
C ALA A 414 0.33 19.05 -8.72
N GLU A 415 -0.38 19.50 -7.68
CA GLU A 415 -1.67 20.21 -7.74
C GLU A 415 -2.69 19.57 -8.69
N ASN A 416 -2.80 18.24 -8.67
CA ASN A 416 -3.45 17.47 -9.74
C ASN A 416 -4.70 16.71 -9.30
N SER A 417 -5.13 16.80 -8.05
CA SER A 417 -6.29 16.06 -7.55
C SER A 417 -7.61 16.26 -8.32
N ASP A 418 -7.76 17.35 -9.08
CA ASP A 418 -8.96 17.61 -9.90
C ASP A 418 -9.03 16.80 -11.19
N ILE A 419 -7.92 16.22 -11.65
CA ILE A 419 -7.92 15.35 -12.83
C ILE A 419 -8.52 13.98 -12.54
N TYR A 420 -8.54 13.58 -11.25
CA TYR A 420 -9.00 12.28 -10.84
C TYR A 420 -10.49 12.28 -10.49
N THR A 421 -11.26 11.44 -11.16
CA THR A 421 -12.68 11.22 -10.91
C THR A 421 -12.92 10.26 -9.74
N LEU A 422 -11.97 9.35 -9.48
CA LEU A 422 -11.92 8.50 -8.29
C LEU A 422 -10.62 8.77 -7.52
N LYS A 423 -10.73 8.91 -6.20
CA LYS A 423 -9.60 8.97 -5.28
C LYS A 423 -10.00 8.30 -3.98
N LYS A 424 -9.56 7.06 -3.75
CA LYS A 424 -9.95 6.30 -2.57
C LYS A 424 -8.74 5.70 -1.88
N LEU A 425 -8.63 5.94 -0.58
CA LEU A 425 -7.66 5.27 0.28
C LEU A 425 -8.39 4.28 1.20
N SER A 426 -8.01 3.02 1.12
CA SER A 426 -8.38 2.00 2.09
C SER A 426 -7.15 1.65 2.94
N VAL A 427 -7.34 1.62 4.25
CA VAL A 427 -6.35 1.19 5.23
C VAL A 427 -6.88 -0.06 5.89
N LEU A 428 -6.08 -1.12 5.89
CA LEU A 428 -6.46 -2.42 6.37
C LEU A 428 -5.44 -2.93 7.37
N VAL A 429 -5.89 -3.84 8.22
CA VAL A 429 -5.08 -4.46 9.26
C VAL A 429 -5.27 -5.97 9.19
N SER A 430 -4.26 -6.77 9.53
CA SER A 430 -4.39 -8.23 9.45
C SER A 430 -5.65 -8.72 10.19
N LYS A 431 -6.42 -9.59 9.53
CA LYS A 431 -7.43 -10.42 10.20
C LYS A 431 -6.66 -11.29 11.14
N GLU A 432 -6.96 -11.16 12.44
CA GLU A 432 -6.41 -11.97 13.53
C GLU A 432 -5.15 -12.71 13.10
N ASP A 433 -3.97 -12.12 13.36
CA ASP A 433 -2.82 -13.00 13.51
C ASP A 433 -3.29 -14.10 14.46
N ASN A 434 -3.05 -15.36 14.10
CA ASN A 434 -3.14 -16.45 15.05
C ASN A 434 -2.08 -16.18 16.12
N ILE A 435 -2.31 -15.18 16.97
CA ILE A 435 -1.57 -14.97 18.18
C ILE A 435 -2.22 -15.96 19.09
N ASP A 436 -1.65 -17.15 19.06
CA ASP A 436 -1.51 -17.86 20.32
C ASP A 436 -1.00 -16.82 21.33
N PRO A 437 -1.82 -16.42 22.32
CA PRO A 437 -1.45 -15.41 23.31
C PRO A 437 -0.18 -15.77 24.10
N ALA A 438 0.38 -16.97 23.86
CA ALA A 438 1.67 -17.47 24.32
C ALA A 438 2.91 -16.90 23.59
N VAL A 439 2.78 -16.19 22.45
CA VAL A 439 3.95 -15.79 21.62
C VAL A 439 4.71 -14.57 22.16
N PHE A 440 4.21 -13.88 23.18
CA PHE A 440 4.93 -12.80 23.88
C PHE A 440 5.16 -13.09 25.36
N ALA A 441 5.57 -14.31 25.72
CA ALA A 441 6.36 -14.47 26.94
C ALA A 441 7.74 -13.83 26.67
N PRO A 442 8.34 -13.05 27.59
CA PRO A 442 9.66 -12.50 27.37
C PRO A 442 10.61 -13.64 26.99
N ASN A 443 11.15 -13.57 25.79
CA ASN A 443 12.07 -14.53 25.17
C ASN A 443 13.43 -14.57 25.91
N ASN A 444 13.49 -14.01 27.11
CA ASN A 444 14.64 -14.05 27.98
C ASN A 444 14.71 -15.45 28.58
N GLU A 445 15.70 -16.23 28.15
CA GLU A 445 16.07 -17.52 28.77
C GLU A 445 16.34 -17.40 30.29
N ALA A 446 16.43 -16.17 30.82
CA ALA A 446 16.58 -15.82 32.22
C ALA A 446 15.27 -15.83 33.05
N VAL A 447 14.07 -15.77 32.42
CA VAL A 447 12.81 -15.98 33.15
C VAL A 447 12.62 -17.49 33.24
N GLY A 448 12.81 -18.08 34.43
CA GLY A 448 12.69 -19.52 34.62
C GLY A 448 11.38 -20.05 34.01
N THR A 449 11.49 -20.88 32.98
CA THR A 449 10.40 -21.27 32.07
C THR A 449 9.20 -21.95 32.73
N ALA A 450 9.31 -22.34 34.00
CA ALA A 450 8.24 -23.02 34.74
C ALA A 450 7.12 -22.09 35.25
N ASP A 451 7.41 -20.82 35.58
CA ASP A 451 6.38 -19.91 36.12
C ASP A 451 5.61 -19.19 35.00
N THR A 452 6.21 -19.03 33.81
CA THR A 452 5.57 -18.37 32.66
C THR A 452 4.69 -19.32 31.83
N GLU A 453 4.79 -20.63 32.04
CA GLU A 453 4.04 -21.63 31.28
C GLU A 453 2.51 -21.49 31.49
N GLY A 454 1.79 -21.36 30.38
CA GLY A 454 0.32 -21.28 30.35
C GLY A 454 -0.26 -19.87 30.55
N TYR A 455 0.58 -18.86 30.82
CA TYR A 455 0.13 -17.47 30.83
C TYR A 455 -0.14 -16.96 29.41
N LYS A 456 -1.16 -16.12 29.29
CA LYS A 456 -1.64 -15.49 28.06
C LYS A 456 -1.60 -13.98 28.22
N LEU A 457 -1.06 -13.28 27.22
CA LEU A 457 -1.04 -11.82 27.20
C LEU A 457 -2.47 -11.26 27.18
N VAL A 458 -2.73 -10.26 28.02
CA VAL A 458 -3.98 -9.49 28.05
C VAL A 458 -3.74 -8.06 27.63
N TYR A 459 -2.78 -7.40 28.25
CA TYR A 459 -2.44 -6.01 27.95
C TYR A 459 -0.96 -5.86 27.62
N ASP A 460 -0.64 -4.99 26.68
CA ASP A 460 0.71 -4.49 26.45
C ASP A 460 0.68 -2.97 26.36
N LEU A 461 1.45 -2.29 27.21
CA LEU A 461 1.51 -0.84 27.29
C LEU A 461 2.96 -0.37 27.14
N PRO A 462 3.32 0.32 26.04
CA PRO A 462 4.45 1.23 26.09
C PRO A 462 4.09 2.40 27.01
N VAL A 463 4.89 2.61 28.04
CA VAL A 463 4.62 3.66 29.02
C VAL A 463 5.00 5.01 28.41
N ALA A 464 4.10 5.98 28.42
CA ALA A 464 4.42 7.33 27.96
C ALA A 464 5.28 8.10 28.98
N THR A 465 6.10 9.04 28.52
CA THR A 465 6.82 9.96 29.43
C THR A 465 5.84 10.83 30.23
N GLN A 466 4.78 11.31 29.57
CA GLN A 466 3.67 12.04 30.18
C GLN A 466 2.36 11.41 29.71
N ALA A 467 1.46 11.13 30.65
CA ALA A 467 0.18 10.48 30.38
C ALA A 467 -0.97 11.29 30.96
N ALA A 468 -2.14 11.20 30.33
CA ALA A 468 -3.37 11.90 30.74
C ALA A 468 -4.55 10.92 30.86
N TYR A 469 -4.33 9.74 31.45
CA TYR A 469 -5.36 8.68 31.47
C TYR A 469 -6.53 8.97 32.42
N GLY A 470 -6.53 10.12 33.11
CA GLY A 470 -7.68 10.62 33.86
C GLY A 470 -8.78 11.15 32.93
N THR A 471 -8.41 11.57 31.73
CA THR A 471 -9.33 12.12 30.71
C THR A 471 -9.26 11.39 29.36
N SER A 472 -8.26 10.53 29.16
CA SER A 472 -8.02 9.79 27.93
C SER A 472 -7.97 8.28 28.19
N LEU A 473 -8.22 7.48 27.15
CA LEU A 473 -8.01 6.03 27.25
C LEU A 473 -6.52 5.71 27.41
N VAL A 474 -6.23 4.59 28.07
CA VAL A 474 -4.87 4.03 28.13
C VAL A 474 -4.54 3.45 26.75
N PRO A 475 -3.45 3.89 26.10
CA PRO A 475 -3.10 3.49 24.74
C PRO A 475 -2.36 2.16 24.75
N TYR A 476 -3.03 1.08 25.13
CA TYR A 476 -2.45 -0.26 25.02
C TYR A 476 -2.14 -0.60 23.56
N HIS A 477 -0.96 -1.16 23.32
CA HIS A 477 -0.58 -1.81 22.06
C HIS A 477 -1.31 -3.14 21.87
N VAL A 478 -1.57 -3.87 22.95
CA VAL A 478 -2.38 -5.08 22.95
C VAL A 478 -3.47 -4.91 24.00
N ASP A 479 -4.73 -5.16 23.63
CA ASP A 479 -5.84 -5.23 24.57
C ASP A 479 -6.79 -6.40 24.23
N TYR A 480 -6.60 -7.53 24.93
CA TYR A 480 -7.40 -8.74 24.80
C TYR A 480 -8.41 -8.95 25.93
N HIS A 481 -8.65 -7.97 26.81
CA HIS A 481 -9.45 -8.20 28.02
C HIS A 481 -10.87 -8.73 27.75
N LYS A 482 -11.46 -8.39 26.59
CA LYS A 482 -12.79 -8.88 26.19
C LYS A 482 -12.81 -10.35 25.79
N SER A 483 -11.66 -10.88 25.38
CA SER A 483 -11.47 -12.26 24.93
C SER A 483 -10.94 -13.17 26.04
N VAL A 484 -10.61 -12.59 27.20
CA VAL A 484 -10.16 -13.33 28.37
C VAL A 484 -11.34 -14.10 28.98
N GLY A 485 -11.20 -15.42 29.04
CA GLY A 485 -12.10 -16.29 29.79
C GLY A 485 -11.85 -16.23 31.30
N THR A 486 -12.22 -17.27 32.02
CA THR A 486 -11.85 -17.39 33.44
C THR A 486 -10.35 -17.54 33.60
N PHE A 487 -9.78 -16.90 34.63
CA PHE A 487 -8.37 -17.01 34.98
C PHE A 487 -8.21 -17.11 36.50
N GLU A 488 -7.14 -17.78 36.94
CA GLU A 488 -6.81 -18.00 38.36
C GLU A 488 -5.52 -17.29 38.79
N ARG A 489 -4.70 -16.86 37.82
CA ARG A 489 -3.48 -16.10 38.09
C ARG A 489 -3.40 -14.83 37.25
N ILE A 490 -2.71 -13.83 37.79
CA ILE A 490 -2.33 -12.60 37.09
C ILE A 490 -0.81 -12.46 37.17
N ALA A 491 -0.18 -12.00 36.09
CA ALA A 491 1.23 -11.63 36.09
C ALA A 491 1.49 -10.31 35.38
N TYR A 492 2.57 -9.65 35.77
CA TYR A 492 3.06 -8.41 35.19
C TYR A 492 4.52 -8.59 34.75
N TYR A 493 4.81 -8.17 33.53
CA TYR A 493 6.17 -7.96 33.06
C TYR A 493 6.44 -6.47 32.92
N ILE A 494 7.53 -6.00 33.52
CA ILE A 494 7.97 -4.61 33.48
C ILE A 494 9.36 -4.58 32.87
N GLU A 495 9.55 -3.75 31.85
CA GLU A 495 10.84 -3.53 31.19
C GLU A 495 11.19 -2.05 31.23
N LEU A 496 12.39 -1.73 31.70
CA LEU A 496 12.96 -0.39 31.83
C LEU A 496 14.41 -0.43 31.33
N ASP A 497 14.60 -0.09 30.06
CA ASP A 497 15.86 -0.28 29.31
C ASP A 497 16.39 -1.73 29.46
N ASP A 498 17.60 -1.92 29.97
CA ASP A 498 18.21 -3.25 30.18
C ASP A 498 17.66 -3.99 31.42
N ASN A 499 16.81 -3.35 32.22
CA ASN A 499 16.26 -3.95 33.43
C ASN A 499 14.86 -4.50 33.22
N TRP A 500 14.58 -5.67 33.78
CA TRP A 500 13.28 -6.30 33.68
C TRP A 500 12.83 -6.96 34.98
N LEU A 501 11.52 -7.16 35.09
CA LEU A 501 10.86 -7.83 36.19
C LEU A 501 9.67 -8.63 35.68
N TRP A 502 9.53 -9.86 36.14
CA TRP A 502 8.31 -10.65 36.09
C TRP A 502 7.80 -10.85 37.51
N VAL A 503 6.53 -10.53 37.74
CA VAL A 503 5.84 -10.80 39.00
C VAL A 503 4.50 -11.47 38.73
N SER A 504 4.26 -12.63 39.35
CA SER A 504 3.02 -13.40 39.19
C SER A 504 2.39 -13.67 40.55
N MET A 505 1.06 -13.74 40.62
CA MET A 505 0.31 -13.96 41.86
C MET A 505 -1.06 -14.59 41.59
N ASN A 506 -1.74 -15.03 42.66
CA ASN A 506 -3.15 -15.41 42.55
C ASN A 506 -3.99 -14.23 42.06
N ALA A 507 -5.00 -14.52 41.23
CA ALA A 507 -5.87 -13.50 40.69
C ALA A 507 -6.60 -12.76 41.83
N PHE A 508 -6.40 -11.44 41.92
CA PHE A 508 -7.04 -10.57 42.91
C PHE A 508 -8.42 -10.06 42.45
N THR A 509 -8.83 -10.41 41.24
CA THR A 509 -10.10 -10.09 40.58
C THR A 509 -10.37 -11.14 39.49
N ASP A 510 -11.64 -11.36 39.14
CA ASP A 510 -12.07 -12.16 37.98
C ASP A 510 -12.37 -11.27 36.74
N ASP A 511 -12.35 -9.96 36.91
CA ASP A 511 -12.60 -8.97 35.87
C ASP A 511 -11.31 -8.54 35.17
N ALA A 512 -11.09 -9.07 33.96
CA ALA A 512 -9.93 -8.74 33.13
C ALA A 512 -9.86 -7.25 32.74
N SER A 513 -10.95 -6.48 32.83
CA SER A 513 -10.89 -5.04 32.56
C SER A 513 -10.21 -4.22 33.68
N LYS A 514 -9.89 -4.87 34.81
CA LYS A 514 -9.35 -4.23 36.03
C LYS A 514 -7.91 -4.62 36.37
N ILE A 515 -7.25 -5.38 35.51
CA ILE A 515 -5.88 -5.86 35.76
C ILE A 515 -4.80 -5.01 35.09
N GLY A 516 -5.18 -4.07 34.22
CA GLY A 516 -4.27 -3.07 33.63
C GLY A 516 -4.01 -1.85 34.53
N VAL A 517 -3.54 -0.75 33.95
CA VAL A 517 -3.36 0.55 34.62
C VAL A 517 -4.71 1.03 35.21
N PRO A 518 -4.80 1.26 36.53
CA PRO A 518 -6.03 1.71 37.16
C PRO A 518 -6.46 3.11 36.67
N THR A 519 -7.64 3.22 36.08
CA THR A 519 -8.22 4.51 35.66
C THR A 519 -9.60 4.70 36.26
N PHE A 520 -10.08 5.94 36.29
CA PHE A 520 -11.48 6.22 36.64
C PHE A 520 -12.46 5.43 35.76
N ALA A 521 -12.12 5.24 34.48
CA ALA A 521 -12.93 4.47 33.53
C ALA A 521 -12.92 2.96 33.84
N SER A 522 -11.78 2.39 34.22
CA SER A 522 -11.69 0.96 34.60
C SER A 522 -12.42 0.63 35.90
N GLY A 523 -12.57 1.62 36.80
CA GLY A 523 -13.08 1.40 38.15
C GLY A 523 -12.22 0.48 39.02
N ALA A 524 -10.96 0.21 38.61
CA ALA A 524 -10.03 -0.61 39.38
C ALA A 524 -9.59 0.13 40.66
N ILE A 525 -9.95 -0.46 41.80
CA ILE A 525 -9.55 0.01 43.14
C ILE A 525 -9.24 -1.24 43.98
N PHE A 526 -7.96 -1.46 44.24
CA PHE A 526 -7.48 -2.58 45.06
C PHE A 526 -6.44 -2.11 46.06
N GLN A 527 -6.68 -2.43 47.32
CA GLN A 527 -5.68 -2.28 48.38
C GLN A 527 -5.81 -3.46 49.33
N GLN A 528 -5.04 -4.51 49.04
CA GLN A 528 -5.17 -5.82 49.69
C GLN A 528 -3.88 -6.65 49.58
N ALA A 529 -3.79 -7.66 50.44
CA ALA A 529 -2.78 -8.70 50.31
C ALA A 529 -3.04 -9.57 49.07
N VAL A 530 -1.97 -10.03 48.45
CA VAL A 530 -1.99 -11.01 47.36
C VAL A 530 -1.11 -12.19 47.73
N GLU A 531 -1.54 -13.39 47.39
CA GLU A 531 -0.86 -14.63 47.78
C GLU A 531 -0.16 -15.29 46.60
N ASP A 532 0.78 -16.18 46.94
CA ASP A 532 1.57 -16.96 45.99
C ASP A 532 2.31 -16.08 44.96
N VAL A 533 2.94 -15.03 45.48
CA VAL A 533 3.71 -14.08 44.66
C VAL A 533 5.07 -14.68 44.32
N ASN A 534 5.36 -14.82 43.03
CA ASN A 534 6.67 -15.16 42.49
C ASN A 534 7.27 -13.94 41.81
N VAL A 535 8.57 -13.70 42.00
CA VAL A 535 9.30 -12.56 41.43
C VAL A 535 10.60 -13.05 40.79
N PHE A 536 10.79 -12.70 39.53
CA PHE A 536 12.03 -12.87 38.76
C PHE A 536 12.45 -11.52 38.21
N SER A 537 13.74 -11.20 38.19
CA SER A 537 14.22 -9.91 37.73
C SER A 537 15.65 -9.99 37.22
N SER A 538 16.06 -9.00 36.42
CA SER A 538 17.48 -8.71 36.16
C SER A 538 18.21 -8.13 37.36
N LEU A 539 17.49 -7.59 38.36
CA LEU A 539 18.06 -6.96 39.55
C LEU A 539 18.29 -7.97 40.67
N ALA A 540 19.53 -8.06 41.13
CA ALA A 540 19.91 -8.96 42.22
C ALA A 540 19.16 -8.64 43.53
N GLY A 541 18.62 -9.67 44.18
CA GLY A 541 17.97 -9.58 45.49
C GLY A 541 16.45 -9.38 45.44
N MET A 542 15.90 -9.22 44.23
CA MET A 542 14.46 -9.11 43.98
C MET A 542 13.74 -10.45 44.06
N GLU A 543 14.45 -11.55 43.84
CA GLU A 543 13.88 -12.87 43.67
C GLU A 543 13.09 -13.31 44.91
N ALA A 544 11.89 -13.85 44.65
CA ALA A 544 10.99 -14.37 45.67
C ALA A 544 10.10 -15.46 45.06
N SER A 545 9.66 -16.42 45.87
CA SER A 545 8.73 -17.45 45.44
C SER A 545 7.73 -17.78 46.54
N GLY A 546 6.44 -17.85 46.17
CA GLY A 546 5.34 -18.20 47.04
C GLY A 546 5.14 -17.26 48.24
N ILE A 547 5.50 -15.99 48.13
CA ILE A 547 5.37 -15.03 49.24
C ILE A 547 3.97 -14.41 49.28
N THR A 548 3.58 -13.87 50.43
CA THR A 548 2.49 -12.89 50.52
C THR A 548 3.01 -11.51 50.15
N GLY A 549 2.37 -10.85 49.20
CA GLY A 549 2.61 -9.45 48.82
C GLY A 549 1.45 -8.55 49.20
N ASN A 550 1.54 -7.28 48.82
CA ASN A 550 0.45 -6.31 48.92
C ASN A 550 0.37 -5.50 47.62
N ILE A 551 -0.84 -5.19 47.15
CA ILE A 551 -1.06 -4.33 45.99
C ILE A 551 -1.78 -3.05 46.38
N GLU A 552 -1.43 -1.96 45.68
CA GLU A 552 -1.98 -0.62 45.86
C GLU A 552 -2.31 -0.02 44.49
N PHE A 553 -3.52 -0.34 44.00
CA PHE A 553 -3.98 -0.04 42.64
C PHE A 553 -5.20 0.88 42.68
N TRP A 554 -5.07 2.13 42.24
CA TRP A 554 -6.18 3.10 42.15
C TRP A 554 -5.83 4.32 41.29
N PRO A 555 -6.82 5.08 40.78
CA PRO A 555 -6.57 6.30 40.01
C PRO A 555 -6.41 7.58 40.87
N ASN A 556 -6.71 7.53 42.16
CA ASN A 556 -6.78 8.69 43.04
C ASN A 556 -5.42 9.13 43.63
N ASP A 557 -5.41 10.27 44.34
CA ASP A 557 -4.30 10.66 45.20
C ASP A 557 -4.22 9.76 46.45
N TYR A 558 -3.11 9.80 47.17
CA TYR A 558 -2.90 9.06 48.43
C TYR A 558 -2.03 9.83 49.42
N SER A 559 -1.90 9.31 50.65
CA SER A 559 -1.04 9.87 51.71
C SER A 559 -0.44 8.79 52.61
N THR A 560 0.72 9.09 53.22
CA THR A 560 1.65 8.13 53.85
C THR A 560 1.17 7.35 55.09
N GLN A 561 -0.02 7.61 55.65
CA GLN A 561 -0.35 7.01 56.95
C GLN A 561 -0.87 5.58 56.79
N ASN A 562 -0.39 4.65 57.63
CA ASN A 562 -0.78 3.24 57.55
C ASN A 562 -2.03 2.91 58.39
N ILE A 563 -3.18 3.48 58.01
CA ILE A 563 -4.44 3.28 58.76
C ILE A 563 -4.92 1.82 58.74
N LYS A 564 -4.57 1.05 57.70
CA LYS A 564 -4.92 -0.38 57.62
C LYS A 564 -4.03 -1.28 58.48
N GLY A 565 -2.97 -0.73 59.07
CA GLY A 565 -2.06 -1.48 59.95
C GLY A 565 -1.30 -2.57 59.22
N ILE A 566 -0.94 -2.33 57.94
CA ILE A 566 -0.13 -3.25 57.14
C ILE A 566 1.23 -3.43 57.84
N PRO A 567 1.66 -4.66 58.17
CA PRO A 567 2.92 -4.87 58.87
C PRO A 567 4.12 -4.34 58.09
N ASN A 568 5.03 -3.65 58.79
CA ASN A 568 6.27 -3.05 58.28
C ASN A 568 6.13 -1.80 57.38
N ALA A 569 4.92 -1.33 57.12
CA ALA A 569 4.65 -0.08 56.44
C ALA A 569 5.04 1.15 57.27
N SER A 570 5.32 2.25 56.60
CA SER A 570 5.62 3.55 57.20
C SER A 570 4.33 4.33 57.49
N ASP A 571 4.39 5.23 58.48
CA ASP A 571 3.33 6.24 58.69
C ASP A 571 3.72 7.60 58.06
N THR A 572 4.95 7.72 57.57
CA THR A 572 5.60 9.01 57.28
C THR A 572 6.34 9.07 55.94
N ALA A 573 6.43 7.95 55.22
CA ALA A 573 7.03 7.84 53.89
C ALA A 573 6.01 7.15 52.98
N TYR A 574 6.03 7.46 51.68
CA TYR A 574 5.19 6.74 50.73
C TYR A 574 5.82 5.36 50.48
N ASP A 575 5.14 4.30 50.90
CA ASP A 575 5.59 2.93 50.73
C ASP A 575 4.47 1.96 50.36
N PHE A 576 3.96 1.18 51.31
CA PHE A 576 2.82 0.30 51.13
C PHE A 576 1.94 0.46 52.36
N GLY A 577 0.63 0.34 52.22
CA GLY A 577 -0.28 0.66 53.32
C GLY A 577 -0.69 2.13 53.33
N ASP A 578 -0.36 2.89 52.28
CA ASP A 578 -0.76 4.28 52.12
C ASP A 578 -2.30 4.42 52.03
N ILE A 579 -2.82 5.57 52.42
CA ILE A 579 -4.26 5.84 52.33
C ILE A 579 -4.59 6.41 50.96
N MET A 580 -5.31 5.62 50.17
CA MET A 580 -6.03 6.14 49.01
C MET A 580 -7.03 7.22 49.44
N ARG A 581 -7.00 8.38 48.76
CA ARG A 581 -8.00 9.44 48.89
C ARG A 581 -9.17 9.19 47.94
N THR A 582 -10.31 9.82 48.21
CA THR A 582 -11.50 9.70 47.35
C THR A 582 -11.49 10.64 46.14
N THR A 583 -10.48 11.50 46.02
CA THR A 583 -10.32 12.52 44.97
C THR A 583 -8.87 12.57 44.52
N GLY A 584 -8.57 13.37 43.49
CA GLY A 584 -7.21 13.58 43.01
C GLY A 584 -6.94 12.95 41.66
N ASP A 585 -5.74 13.14 41.14
CA ASP A 585 -5.33 12.78 39.78
C ASP A 585 -3.87 12.28 39.70
N HIS A 586 -3.35 11.73 40.80
CA HIS A 586 -2.02 11.11 40.80
C HIS A 586 -2.07 9.66 40.28
N GLY A 587 -2.79 8.77 40.96
CA GLY A 587 -2.83 7.33 40.64
C GLY A 587 -1.66 6.53 41.22
N SER A 588 -1.94 5.30 41.65
CA SER A 588 -0.98 4.32 42.17
C SER A 588 -1.20 2.95 41.53
N MET A 589 -0.14 2.35 40.99
CA MET A 589 -0.12 0.95 40.54
C MET A 589 1.16 0.31 41.06
N GLN A 590 1.09 -0.22 42.28
CA GLN A 590 2.26 -0.69 42.99
C GLN A 590 2.06 -2.09 43.58
N ILE A 591 3.11 -2.90 43.55
CA ILE A 591 3.16 -4.23 44.17
C ILE A 591 4.36 -4.27 45.12
N HIS A 592 4.19 -4.85 46.31
CA HIS A 592 5.22 -4.84 47.35
C HIS A 592 5.45 -6.21 47.99
N ASN A 593 6.70 -6.45 48.39
CA ASN A 593 7.10 -7.45 49.35
C ASN A 593 7.19 -6.80 50.74
N THR A 594 6.10 -6.88 51.49
CA THR A 594 5.97 -6.21 52.80
C THR A 594 6.91 -6.78 53.85
N ALA A 595 7.26 -8.07 53.77
CA ALA A 595 8.21 -8.72 54.67
C ALA A 595 9.64 -8.19 54.49
N LYS A 596 10.03 -7.83 53.25
CA LYS A 596 11.33 -7.21 52.93
C LYS A 596 11.31 -5.68 52.98
N ARG A 597 10.16 -5.04 53.25
CA ARG A 597 9.97 -3.57 53.14
C ARG A 597 10.36 -3.04 51.76
N MET A 598 9.88 -3.71 50.71
CA MET A 598 10.40 -3.51 49.37
C MET A 598 9.28 -3.40 48.36
N THR A 599 9.31 -2.35 47.55
CA THR A 599 8.51 -2.23 46.33
C THR A 599 9.05 -3.19 45.28
N ILE A 600 8.18 -4.00 44.69
CA ILE A 600 8.50 -4.95 43.61
C ILE A 600 8.52 -4.17 42.29
N PHE A 601 7.43 -3.48 41.96
CA PHE A 601 7.41 -2.41 40.97
C PHE A 601 6.39 -1.34 41.34
N ALA A 602 6.54 -0.17 40.73
CA ALA A 602 5.58 0.92 40.79
C ALA A 602 5.45 1.61 39.44
N TYR A 603 4.23 1.99 39.09
CA TYR A 603 3.92 3.04 38.11
C TYR A 603 2.94 4.00 38.79
N ASN A 604 3.17 5.31 38.68
CA ASN A 604 2.42 6.37 39.37
C ASN A 604 2.30 7.62 38.45
N ASN A 605 1.41 8.55 38.81
CA ASN A 605 1.30 9.90 38.21
C ASN A 605 0.88 9.96 36.73
N TRP A 606 -0.03 9.09 36.28
CA TRP A 606 -0.40 8.98 34.85
C TRP A 606 -1.68 9.72 34.45
N ASN A 607 -2.41 10.32 35.39
CA ASN A 607 -3.77 10.82 35.11
C ASN A 607 -3.82 12.26 34.56
N SER A 608 -2.81 13.10 34.83
CA SER A 608 -2.92 14.56 34.73
C SER A 608 -1.88 15.25 33.83
N ASN A 609 -1.40 14.56 32.78
CA ASN A 609 -0.40 15.04 31.81
C ASN A 609 0.90 15.51 32.48
N ARG A 610 1.28 14.87 33.58
CA ARG A 610 2.55 15.07 34.28
C ARG A 610 3.52 13.95 33.90
N VAL A 611 4.80 14.13 34.25
CA VAL A 611 5.80 13.09 34.02
C VAL A 611 5.47 11.90 34.93
N GLY A 612 5.35 10.72 34.34
CA GLY A 612 5.08 9.50 35.10
C GLY A 612 6.25 9.15 36.02
N ALA A 613 5.96 8.48 37.13
CA ALA A 613 6.98 7.90 38.00
C ALA A 613 6.90 6.37 37.89
N ILE A 614 8.01 5.71 37.56
CA ILE A 614 8.05 4.27 37.29
C ILE A 614 9.35 3.66 37.80
N GLY A 615 9.30 2.45 38.33
CA GLY A 615 10.51 1.76 38.78
C GLY A 615 10.30 0.28 39.12
N ILE A 616 11.41 -0.44 39.14
CA ILE A 616 11.54 -1.83 39.57
C ILE A 616 12.40 -1.84 40.83
N GLY A 617 11.95 -2.53 41.87
CA GLY A 617 12.66 -2.59 43.15
C GLY A 617 12.49 -1.33 44.02
N PRO A 618 13.16 -1.28 45.18
CA PRO A 618 13.08 -0.16 46.09
C PRO A 618 13.81 1.06 45.52
N ASN A 619 13.19 2.22 45.59
CA ASN A 619 13.84 3.47 45.21
C ASN A 619 14.86 3.90 46.27
N VAL A 620 16.10 4.17 45.85
CA VAL A 620 17.20 4.58 46.74
C VAL A 620 17.30 6.10 46.91
N VAL A 621 16.55 6.89 46.14
CA VAL A 621 16.52 8.36 46.22
C VAL A 621 15.08 8.86 46.22
N GLY A 622 14.61 9.35 47.37
CA GLY A 622 13.26 9.87 47.55
C GLY A 622 12.36 8.85 48.24
N GLU A 623 11.10 8.76 47.82
CA GLU A 623 10.12 7.85 48.40
C GLU A 623 10.36 6.40 47.97
N PRO A 624 10.32 5.42 48.91
CA PRO A 624 10.60 4.00 48.65
C PRO A 624 9.84 3.35 47.48
N ASP A 625 8.60 3.78 47.23
CA ASP A 625 7.68 3.26 46.22
C ASP A 625 7.70 4.03 44.89
N TRP A 626 8.70 4.88 44.67
CA TRP A 626 8.82 5.75 43.49
C TRP A 626 7.78 6.87 43.41
N THR A 627 6.98 7.10 44.45
CA THR A 627 6.08 8.26 44.47
C THR A 627 6.87 9.56 44.29
N PHE A 628 6.37 10.43 43.39
CA PHE A 628 7.02 11.68 42.96
C PHE A 628 8.41 11.56 42.31
N ALA A 629 8.82 10.38 41.84
CA ALA A 629 10.13 10.24 41.18
C ALA A 629 10.22 10.95 39.82
N ASP A 630 9.08 11.17 39.14
CA ASP A 630 8.93 11.87 37.86
C ASP A 630 10.03 11.49 36.83
N ASN A 631 10.29 10.19 36.72
CA ASN A 631 11.46 9.62 36.04
C ASN A 631 11.13 8.86 34.75
N ALA A 632 9.87 8.76 34.32
CA ALA A 632 9.51 8.03 33.09
C ALA A 632 10.26 8.54 31.84
N GLY A 633 10.62 9.82 31.80
CA GLY A 633 11.42 10.42 30.72
C GLY A 633 12.90 10.02 30.71
N LYS A 634 13.39 9.32 31.73
CA LYS A 634 14.80 8.87 31.81
C LYS A 634 15.03 7.54 31.09
N TYR A 635 13.98 6.78 30.83
CA TYR A 635 14.04 5.49 30.15
C TYR A 635 13.74 5.65 28.66
N THR A 636 14.53 5.01 27.81
CA THR A 636 14.27 4.90 26.37
C THR A 636 13.22 3.83 26.12
N THR A 637 13.39 2.66 26.71
CA THR A 637 12.40 1.57 26.71
C THR A 637 11.68 1.52 28.04
N LYS A 638 10.35 1.58 28.01
CA LYS A 638 9.50 1.45 29.19
C LYS A 638 8.19 0.76 28.81
N ARG A 639 7.96 -0.43 29.33
CA ARG A 639 6.84 -1.29 28.92
C ARG A 639 6.24 -2.01 30.12
N ILE A 640 4.92 -2.13 30.12
CA ILE A 640 4.15 -2.91 31.09
C ILE A 640 3.30 -3.89 30.30
N GLN A 641 3.49 -5.18 30.54
CA GLN A 641 2.63 -6.23 29.98
C GLN A 641 1.89 -6.94 31.12
N VAL A 642 0.65 -7.35 30.86
CA VAL A 642 -0.22 -8.03 31.83
C VAL A 642 -0.67 -9.35 31.24
N PHE A 643 -0.59 -10.41 32.04
CA PHE A 643 -0.90 -11.77 31.63
C PHE A 643 -1.86 -12.44 32.59
N VAL A 644 -2.59 -13.45 32.10
CA VAL A 644 -3.48 -14.31 32.90
C VAL A 644 -3.27 -15.78 32.59
N LYS A 645 -3.58 -16.67 33.53
CA LYS A 645 -3.52 -18.13 33.37
C LYS A 645 -4.81 -18.78 33.83
#